data_AF-A0A844MN22-F1
#
_entry.id   AF-A0A844MN22-F1
#
_cell.length_a   1.000
_cell.length_b   1.000
_cell.length_c   1.000
_cell.angle_alpha   90.00
_cell.angle_beta   90.00
_cell.angle_gamma   90.00
#
_symmetry.space_group_name_H-M   'P 1'
#
loop_
_entity.id
_entity.type
_entity.pdbx_description
1 polymer ?
#
loop_
_entity_poly.entity_id
_entity_poly.type
_entity_poly.pdbx_seq_one_letter_code
_entity_poly.pdbx_strand_id
1 'polypeptide(L)'
;LSPLAPVATPTYYHPEGRKVIFLGDLVDRGPRILDTVKLVRNMIAAGTGFCILGNHENKLLRKLRGKNVKVNHGLEQTLAEIEALPEDVRQPFTKLLCEFLDSLISHYVLDKGHLVVAHAGLKQEMHGRGSGAVREFAIYGETTGEIDEFGLPVRYNWAADYRGEAIVVYGHTPVPEPEWLNNTIDIDTGCVFGGKLTALRYPEKELVSIPAFHTYCEPVKPIGNTRNGASLQQEYDDVLYIEDVLGKRIINTQLKSKITIREENAIAALEVMSRFAANPKWLIYLPPTMSPVETSQEPGYLEHPVQAFAYYQSRGITEVVCEEKHMGSRAVAIVCRDETAARKRFGVVDEGIGICYTRTGRKFFENSRLEKEFLTRLNTALSHSGFWETFNTEWVCLDCELMPWSAKAQALLQQQYAPVGIASRLSLTDAVTVLQQASQRGVDVSNQLSSYQERVKMAHQYVNAYRRYCWPVSDISHLKLAPFHILATEGAAHTDKDHLWHMEQIAKICQSDPNLLLATNYKVIDLTDANSQADGVRWWEELTNAGGEGMVVKPMQFIVKENRDIVQPAIKCRGREYLRIIYGLEYSKAENLARLRHRGLSLKRSLAMREFALGVEALERFVAHAPLRRIHECVFGILALESEPVDPRL
;
A
#
# COMPACT_ATOMS: atom_id res chain seq x y z
N LEU A 1 1.58 66.88 14.85
CA LEU A 1 1.87 65.49 14.41
C LEU A 1 0.53 64.86 14.04
N SER A 2 0.36 64.44 12.78
CA SER A 2 -0.91 63.90 12.27
C SER A 2 -1.23 62.55 12.95
N PRO A 3 -2.44 62.31 13.48
CA PRO A 3 -2.81 61.03 14.11
C PRO A 3 -3.02 59.89 13.10
N LEU A 4 -2.86 60.18 11.81
CA LEU A 4 -2.93 59.21 10.70
C LEU A 4 -1.54 58.78 10.17
N ALA A 5 -0.45 59.22 10.81
CA ALA A 5 0.87 58.65 10.50
C ALA A 5 0.93 57.21 11.04
N PRO A 6 1.26 56.21 10.21
CA PRO A 6 1.35 54.84 10.67
C PRO A 6 2.48 54.78 11.69
N VAL A 7 2.20 54.41 12.94
CA VAL A 7 3.19 53.61 13.66
C VAL A 7 3.39 52.41 12.75
N ALA A 8 4.51 52.39 12.03
CA ALA A 8 4.76 51.44 10.95
C ALA A 8 4.79 50.02 11.53
N THR A 9 3.62 49.40 11.69
CA THR A 9 3.54 47.99 12.01
C THR A 9 4.20 47.27 10.85
N PRO A 10 5.30 46.54 11.09
CA PRO A 10 6.14 46.01 10.03
C PRO A 10 5.31 45.11 9.12
N THR A 11 5.49 45.28 7.81
CA THR A 11 5.03 44.29 6.83
C THR A 11 6.17 43.30 6.64
N TYR A 12 5.92 42.02 6.86
CA TYR A 12 6.93 40.98 6.67
C TYR A 12 6.82 40.35 5.28
N TYR A 13 7.99 40.01 4.73
CA TYR A 13 8.16 39.33 3.46
C TYR A 13 9.02 38.09 3.72
N HIS A 14 8.59 36.95 3.22
CA HIS A 14 9.43 35.75 3.26
C HIS A 14 10.58 35.90 2.25
N PRO A 15 11.84 35.60 2.61
CA PRO A 15 12.99 35.76 1.70
C PRO A 15 12.85 35.02 0.36
N GLU A 16 12.20 33.85 0.38
CA GLU A 16 11.91 33.02 -0.81
C GLU A 16 10.58 33.39 -1.53
N GLY A 17 9.90 34.47 -1.12
CA GLY A 17 8.63 34.88 -1.74
C GLY A 17 7.40 34.06 -1.32
N ARG A 18 7.50 33.23 -0.27
CA ARG A 18 6.35 32.52 0.31
C ARG A 18 5.33 33.49 0.93
N LYS A 19 4.06 33.08 0.92
CA LYS A 19 2.96 33.82 1.56
C LYS A 19 2.47 33.08 2.80
N VAL A 20 2.13 33.84 3.84
CA VAL A 20 1.53 33.27 5.07
C VAL A 20 0.02 33.19 4.95
N ILE A 21 -0.60 32.17 5.52
CA ILE A 21 -2.05 32.07 5.66
C ILE A 21 -2.39 31.96 7.14
N PHE A 22 -3.04 32.99 7.68
CA PHE A 22 -3.48 33.02 9.08
C PHE A 22 -4.83 32.32 9.24
N LEU A 23 -4.94 31.39 10.19
CA LEU A 23 -6.13 30.56 10.40
C LEU A 23 -7.27 31.25 11.18
N GLY A 24 -7.16 32.53 11.49
CA GLY A 24 -8.13 33.26 12.33
C GLY A 24 -7.69 33.33 13.79
N ASP A 25 -8.61 33.71 14.68
CA ASP A 25 -8.38 33.92 16.11
C ASP A 25 -7.20 34.86 16.41
N LEU A 26 -7.22 36.00 15.72
CA LEU A 26 -6.31 37.13 15.89
C LEU A 26 -6.64 37.99 17.11
N VAL A 27 -7.86 37.87 17.64
CA VAL A 27 -8.41 38.73 18.69
C VAL A 27 -8.65 37.99 20.01
N ASP A 28 -9.13 38.73 21.02
CA ASP A 28 -9.62 38.28 22.32
C ASP A 28 -8.55 37.86 23.34
N ARG A 29 -7.38 37.39 22.93
CA ARG A 29 -6.36 36.94 23.90
C ARG A 29 -4.97 37.51 23.61
N GLY A 30 -4.33 38.04 24.65
CA GLY A 30 -2.97 38.56 24.63
C GLY A 30 -2.89 40.07 24.85
N PRO A 31 -1.70 40.63 25.07
CA PRO A 31 -1.53 42.02 25.50
C PRO A 31 -1.46 43.07 24.36
N ARG A 32 -1.52 42.62 23.10
CA ARG A 32 -1.30 43.45 21.91
C ARG A 32 -2.25 43.08 20.76
N ILE A 33 -3.53 42.92 21.06
CA ILE A 33 -4.54 42.41 20.13
C ILE A 33 -4.67 43.31 18.89
N LEU A 34 -4.79 44.62 19.10
CA LEU A 34 -4.95 45.57 17.98
C LEU A 34 -3.70 45.65 17.10
N ASP A 35 -2.52 45.38 17.65
CA ASP A 35 -1.27 45.31 16.87
C ASP A 35 -1.21 44.05 16.01
N THR A 36 -1.67 42.90 16.52
CA THR A 36 -1.82 41.66 15.75
C THR A 36 -2.74 41.86 14.56
N VAL A 37 -3.91 42.48 14.77
CA VAL A 37 -4.84 42.75 13.67
C VAL A 37 -4.24 43.71 12.64
N LYS A 38 -3.56 44.78 13.08
CA LYS A 38 -2.86 45.70 12.17
C LYS A 38 -1.79 44.99 11.35
N LEU A 39 -1.00 44.11 11.98
CA LEU A 39 0.04 43.33 11.33
C LEU A 39 -0.54 42.47 10.21
N VAL A 40 -1.53 41.64 10.52
CA VAL A 40 -2.15 40.73 9.56
C VAL A 40 -2.82 41.51 8.42
N ARG A 41 -3.56 42.56 8.73
CA ARG A 41 -4.20 43.42 7.72
C ARG A 41 -3.15 44.04 6.78
N ASN A 42 -2.05 44.56 7.31
CA ASN A 42 -0.99 45.16 6.49
C ASN A 42 -0.33 44.12 5.58
N MET A 43 -0.12 42.88 6.05
CA MET A 43 0.41 41.79 5.22
C MET A 43 -0.56 41.38 4.09
N ILE A 44 -1.87 41.35 4.36
CA ILE A 44 -2.87 41.12 3.31
C ILE A 44 -2.86 42.25 2.28
N ALA A 45 -2.85 43.51 2.73
CA ALA A 45 -2.81 44.68 1.85
C ALA A 45 -1.53 44.71 0.98
N ALA A 46 -0.40 44.25 1.52
CA ALA A 46 0.86 44.11 0.79
C ALA A 46 0.94 42.85 -0.10
N GLY A 47 -0.08 41.99 -0.07
CA GLY A 47 -0.12 40.75 -0.84
C GLY A 47 0.83 39.65 -0.34
N THR A 48 1.39 39.79 0.86
CA THR A 48 2.32 38.83 1.50
C THR A 48 1.63 37.80 2.39
N GLY A 49 0.34 37.97 2.66
CA GLY A 49 -0.44 36.99 3.41
C GLY A 49 -1.92 36.94 3.05
N PHE A 50 -2.57 35.90 3.56
CA PHE A 50 -4.01 35.69 3.55
C PHE A 50 -4.49 35.46 4.97
N CYS A 51 -5.78 35.67 5.23
CA CYS A 51 -6.40 35.35 6.51
C CYS A 51 -7.82 34.86 6.28
N ILE A 52 -8.24 33.88 7.08
CA ILE A 52 -9.61 33.40 7.15
C ILE A 52 -10.29 33.91 8.43
N LEU A 53 -11.61 33.92 8.42
CA LEU A 53 -12.42 34.34 9.56
C LEU A 53 -12.48 33.23 10.63
N GLY A 54 -11.99 33.52 11.83
CA GLY A 54 -12.15 32.65 13.01
C GLY A 54 -13.44 32.93 13.79
N ASN A 55 -13.71 32.10 14.81
CA ASN A 55 -14.92 32.25 15.62
C ASN A 55 -14.86 33.51 16.51
N HIS A 56 -13.66 33.90 16.94
CA HIS A 56 -13.43 35.11 17.72
C HIS A 56 -13.68 36.38 16.87
N GLU A 57 -13.15 36.43 15.65
CA GLU A 57 -13.41 37.55 14.71
C GLU A 57 -14.90 37.68 14.38
N ASN A 58 -15.58 36.55 14.11
CA ASN A 58 -17.01 36.58 13.80
C ASN A 58 -17.85 37.11 14.97
N LYS A 59 -17.48 36.77 16.21
CA LYS A 59 -18.14 37.27 17.42
C LYS A 59 -17.89 38.76 17.63
N LEU A 60 -16.65 39.22 17.44
CA LEU A 60 -16.30 40.64 17.52
C LEU A 60 -17.04 41.46 16.46
N LEU A 61 -17.06 41.02 15.20
CA LEU A 61 -17.77 41.69 14.11
C LEU A 61 -19.27 41.86 14.42
N ARG A 62 -19.91 40.82 14.98
CA ARG A 62 -21.31 40.90 15.44
C ARG A 62 -21.49 41.96 16.54
N LYS A 63 -20.58 41.99 17.53
CA LYS A 63 -20.60 42.99 18.62
C LYS A 63 -20.48 44.42 18.08
N LEU A 64 -19.51 44.66 17.19
CA LEU A 64 -19.26 45.98 16.61
C LEU A 64 -20.41 46.45 15.71
N ARG A 65 -21.18 45.51 15.13
CA ARG A 65 -22.44 45.79 14.40
C ARG A 65 -23.66 45.99 15.32
N GLY A 66 -23.47 46.08 16.63
CA GLY A 66 -24.53 46.32 17.61
C GLY A 66 -25.39 45.09 17.92
N LYS A 67 -24.99 43.88 17.52
CA LYS A 67 -25.70 42.66 17.95
C LYS A 67 -25.42 42.38 19.42
N ASN A 68 -26.44 41.88 20.12
CA ASN A 68 -26.27 41.42 21.49
C ASN A 68 -25.50 40.09 21.50
N VAL A 69 -24.26 40.12 21.97
CA VAL A 69 -23.40 38.94 22.15
C VAL A 69 -22.85 38.93 23.57
N LYS A 70 -22.67 37.73 24.13
CA LYS A 70 -22.06 37.55 25.45
C LYS A 70 -20.59 37.98 25.40
N VAL A 71 -20.20 38.94 26.25
CA VAL A 71 -18.82 39.37 26.41
C VAL A 71 -18.14 38.38 27.36
N ASN A 72 -17.38 37.45 26.79
CA ASN A 72 -16.64 36.41 27.49
C ASN A 72 -15.59 35.80 26.55
N HIS A 73 -14.76 34.91 27.10
CA HIS A 73 -13.67 34.21 26.42
C HIS A 73 -12.64 35.16 25.78
N GLY A 74 -12.40 36.32 26.41
CA GLY A 74 -11.39 37.28 25.98
C GLY A 74 -11.92 38.48 25.20
N LEU A 75 -13.20 38.47 24.75
CA LEU A 75 -13.79 39.60 24.04
C LEU A 75 -13.70 40.92 24.83
N GLU A 76 -13.77 40.84 26.15
CA GLU A 76 -13.52 41.95 27.07
C GLU A 76 -12.14 42.62 26.89
N GLN A 77 -11.10 41.85 26.58
CA GLN A 77 -9.74 42.36 26.36
C GLN A 77 -9.66 43.15 25.06
N THR A 78 -10.21 42.60 23.97
CA THR A 78 -10.28 43.31 22.68
C THR A 78 -11.04 44.62 22.80
N LEU A 79 -12.19 44.59 23.48
CA LEU A 79 -13.01 45.80 23.67
C LEU A 79 -12.29 46.82 24.56
N ALA A 80 -11.56 46.38 25.59
CA ALA A 80 -10.75 47.26 26.42
C ALA A 80 -9.62 47.93 25.64
N GLU A 81 -8.92 47.23 24.74
CA GLU A 81 -7.90 47.85 23.87
C GLU A 81 -8.52 48.88 22.92
N ILE A 82 -9.71 48.61 22.37
CA ILE A 82 -10.43 49.57 21.51
C ILE A 82 -10.85 50.81 22.32
N GLU A 83 -11.39 50.61 23.52
CA GLU A 83 -11.84 51.70 24.40
C GLU A 83 -10.66 52.54 24.92
N ALA A 84 -9.47 51.94 25.06
CA ALA A 84 -8.26 52.67 25.44
C ALA A 84 -7.71 53.59 24.33
N LEU A 85 -8.22 53.48 23.09
CA LEU A 85 -7.80 54.36 22.00
C LEU A 85 -8.30 55.80 22.22
N PRO A 86 -7.52 56.82 21.83
CA PRO A 86 -7.96 58.21 21.77
C PRO A 86 -9.24 58.37 20.96
N GLU A 87 -10.14 59.25 21.38
CA GLU A 87 -11.47 59.42 20.77
C GLU A 87 -11.41 59.73 19.26
N ASP A 88 -10.43 60.54 18.86
CA ASP A 88 -10.18 60.93 17.45
C ASP A 88 -9.70 59.76 16.58
N VAL A 89 -9.13 58.72 17.19
CA VAL A 89 -8.62 57.51 16.52
C VAL A 89 -9.61 56.35 16.61
N ARG A 90 -10.36 56.26 17.71
CA ARG A 90 -11.22 55.12 18.04
C ARG A 90 -12.27 54.87 16.96
N GLN A 91 -13.09 55.87 16.63
CA GLN A 91 -14.15 55.69 15.63
C GLN A 91 -13.63 55.31 14.24
N PRO A 92 -12.61 56.01 13.66
CA PRO A 92 -12.01 55.59 12.41
C PRO A 92 -11.42 54.18 12.45
N PHE A 93 -10.74 53.82 13.54
CA PHE A 93 -10.14 52.49 13.69
C PHE A 93 -11.19 51.39 13.79
N THR A 94 -12.24 51.58 14.60
CA THR A 94 -13.32 50.61 14.73
C THR A 94 -14.05 50.38 13.40
N LYS A 95 -14.28 51.44 12.61
CA LYS A 95 -14.85 51.31 11.26
C LYS A 95 -13.96 50.46 10.35
N LEU A 96 -12.66 50.76 10.33
CA LEU A 96 -11.67 50.02 9.53
C LEU A 96 -11.53 48.56 9.98
N LEU A 97 -11.63 48.31 11.29
CA LEU A 97 -11.65 46.96 11.86
C LEU A 97 -12.89 46.19 11.39
N CYS A 98 -14.08 46.79 11.45
CA CYS A 98 -15.30 46.18 10.91
C CYS A 98 -15.17 45.82 9.43
N GLU A 99 -14.67 46.74 8.61
CA GLU A 99 -14.47 46.52 7.17
C GLU A 99 -13.47 45.38 6.92
N PHE A 100 -12.36 45.35 7.67
CA PHE A 100 -11.38 44.28 7.60
C PHE A 100 -11.99 42.91 7.97
N LEU A 101 -12.64 42.80 9.13
CA LEU A 101 -13.22 41.54 9.58
C LEU A 101 -14.33 41.04 8.65
N ASP A 102 -15.12 41.95 8.08
CA ASP A 102 -16.18 41.59 7.13
C ASP A 102 -15.63 41.13 5.77
N SER A 103 -14.41 41.55 5.41
CA SER A 103 -13.73 41.10 4.19
C SER A 103 -13.15 39.68 4.28
N LEU A 104 -13.00 39.14 5.49
CA LEU A 104 -12.45 37.80 5.69
C LEU A 104 -13.45 36.73 5.25
N ILE A 105 -12.96 35.75 4.49
CA ILE A 105 -13.75 34.60 4.01
C ILE A 105 -13.63 33.41 4.97
N SER A 106 -14.55 32.44 4.85
CA SER A 106 -14.59 31.28 5.75
C SER A 106 -13.52 30.22 5.45
N HIS A 107 -13.08 30.11 4.19
CA HIS A 107 -12.05 29.17 3.77
C HIS A 107 -11.43 29.57 2.43
N TYR A 108 -10.21 29.11 2.17
CA TYR A 108 -9.59 29.15 0.85
C TYR A 108 -9.51 27.75 0.24
N VAL A 109 -9.69 27.67 -1.08
CA VAL A 109 -9.34 26.50 -1.90
C VAL A 109 -8.24 26.94 -2.86
N LEU A 110 -7.05 26.39 -2.67
CA LEU A 110 -5.80 26.77 -3.32
C LEU A 110 -5.20 25.59 -4.07
N ASP A 111 -4.14 25.88 -4.83
CA ASP A 111 -3.42 24.91 -5.66
C ASP A 111 -4.34 23.97 -6.46
N LYS A 112 -5.22 24.56 -7.26
CA LYS A 112 -6.17 23.81 -8.12
C LYS A 112 -7.07 22.82 -7.36
N GLY A 113 -7.29 23.05 -6.07
CA GLY A 113 -8.10 22.18 -5.22
C GLY A 113 -7.30 21.21 -4.35
N HIS A 114 -5.97 21.24 -4.38
CA HIS A 114 -5.12 20.36 -3.57
C HIS A 114 -4.87 20.87 -2.15
N LEU A 115 -5.16 22.14 -1.86
CA LEU A 115 -5.02 22.74 -0.53
C LEU A 115 -6.30 23.46 -0.13
N VAL A 116 -6.84 23.11 1.03
CA VAL A 116 -7.97 23.80 1.66
C VAL A 116 -7.53 24.31 3.01
N VAL A 117 -7.86 25.57 3.30
CA VAL A 117 -7.52 26.21 4.56
C VAL A 117 -8.79 26.76 5.19
N ALA A 118 -9.13 26.30 6.39
CA ALA A 118 -10.34 26.65 7.12
C ALA A 118 -10.05 26.73 8.63
N HIS A 119 -10.86 27.44 9.41
CA HIS A 119 -10.53 27.73 10.80
C HIS A 119 -10.71 26.48 11.67
N ALA A 120 -11.89 25.86 11.64
CA ALA A 120 -12.21 24.62 12.34
C ALA A 120 -12.17 23.37 11.43
N GLY A 121 -11.80 23.54 10.15
CA GLY A 121 -11.76 22.48 9.15
C GLY A 121 -12.92 22.49 8.15
N LEU A 122 -12.89 21.57 7.17
CA LEU A 122 -13.90 21.54 6.10
C LEU A 122 -14.01 20.18 5.39
N LYS A 123 -15.23 19.62 5.35
CA LYS A 123 -15.54 18.38 4.61
C LYS A 123 -15.41 18.58 3.09
N GLN A 124 -15.09 17.52 2.35
CA GLN A 124 -14.80 17.59 0.91
C GLN A 124 -15.98 18.14 0.10
N GLU A 125 -17.21 17.73 0.41
CA GLU A 125 -18.42 18.18 -0.26
C GLU A 125 -18.72 19.67 -0.05
N MET A 126 -18.05 20.33 0.89
CA MET A 126 -18.18 21.76 1.18
C MET A 126 -17.12 22.62 0.50
N HIS A 127 -16.08 22.02 -0.10
CA HIS A 127 -14.98 22.74 -0.73
C HIS A 127 -15.48 23.65 -1.85
N GLY A 128 -15.13 24.94 -1.79
CA GLY A 128 -15.48 25.94 -2.80
C GLY A 128 -16.93 26.41 -2.78
N ARG A 129 -17.72 26.03 -1.78
CA ARG A 129 -19.14 26.42 -1.63
C ARG A 129 -19.30 27.59 -0.65
N GLY A 130 -20.19 28.54 -0.96
CA GLY A 130 -20.38 29.76 -0.17
C GLY A 130 -21.64 29.83 0.70
N SER A 131 -22.25 28.69 1.08
CA SER A 131 -23.52 28.71 1.83
C SER A 131 -23.33 29.05 3.32
N GLY A 132 -24.40 29.49 3.99
CA GLY A 132 -24.38 29.77 5.43
C GLY A 132 -23.94 28.58 6.27
N ALA A 133 -24.42 27.38 5.93
CA ALA A 133 -24.01 26.14 6.60
C ALA A 133 -22.52 25.81 6.43
N VAL A 134 -21.95 26.07 5.24
CA VAL A 134 -20.52 25.89 4.98
C VAL A 134 -19.69 26.88 5.81
N ARG A 135 -20.14 28.13 5.89
CA ARG A 135 -19.50 29.14 6.74
C ARG A 135 -19.56 28.77 8.22
N GLU A 136 -20.68 28.25 8.69
CA GLU A 136 -20.83 27.79 10.07
C GLU A 136 -19.89 26.63 10.39
N PHE A 137 -19.85 25.60 9.54
CA PHE A 137 -18.93 24.47 9.70
C PHE A 137 -17.46 24.92 9.72
N ALA A 138 -17.05 25.75 8.76
CA ALA A 138 -15.67 26.23 8.64
C ALA A 138 -15.18 27.03 9.86
N ILE A 139 -16.09 27.71 10.57
CA ILE A 139 -15.77 28.59 11.70
C ILE A 139 -15.93 27.87 13.05
N TYR A 140 -16.89 26.97 13.20
CA TYR A 140 -17.26 26.42 14.50
C TYR A 140 -17.05 24.89 14.60
N GLY A 141 -16.94 24.20 13.47
CA GLY A 141 -17.05 22.76 13.38
C GLY A 141 -18.49 22.26 13.62
N GLU A 142 -18.66 20.94 13.67
CA GLU A 142 -19.94 20.29 13.93
C GLU A 142 -20.00 19.81 15.39
N THR A 143 -21.02 20.23 16.13
CA THR A 143 -21.22 19.85 17.54
C THR A 143 -22.16 18.66 17.68
N THR A 144 -21.93 17.80 18.68
CA THR A 144 -22.83 16.68 19.02
C THR A 144 -24.11 17.13 19.73
N GLY A 145 -24.14 18.38 20.22
CA GLY A 145 -25.19 18.91 21.09
C GLY A 145 -24.91 18.69 22.57
N GLU A 146 -23.88 17.92 22.92
CA GLU A 146 -23.44 17.70 24.28
C GLU A 146 -22.43 18.77 24.74
N ILE A 147 -22.35 18.98 26.05
CA ILE A 147 -21.40 19.87 26.69
C ILE A 147 -20.49 19.01 27.58
N ASP A 148 -19.17 19.19 27.48
CA ASP A 148 -18.20 18.46 28.28
C ASP A 148 -18.14 18.97 29.74
N GLU A 149 -17.35 18.30 30.57
CA GLU A 149 -17.16 18.65 32.00
C GLU A 149 -16.55 20.05 32.21
N PHE A 150 -15.97 20.64 31.16
CA PHE A 150 -15.39 21.99 31.17
C PHE A 150 -16.37 23.06 30.65
N GLY A 151 -17.61 22.69 30.33
CA GLY A 151 -18.62 23.60 29.82
C GLY A 151 -18.46 23.95 28.34
N LEU A 152 -17.69 23.16 27.58
CA LEU A 152 -17.42 23.38 26.15
C LEU A 152 -18.24 22.40 25.29
N PRO A 153 -18.73 22.83 24.10
CA PRO A 153 -19.43 21.92 23.19
C PRO A 153 -18.54 20.78 22.72
N VAL A 154 -19.04 19.54 22.84
CA VAL A 154 -18.41 18.35 22.25
C VAL A 154 -18.62 18.40 20.74
N ARG A 155 -17.56 18.12 19.97
CA ARG A 155 -17.54 18.20 18.51
C ARG A 155 -17.30 16.84 17.87
N TYR A 156 -17.90 16.63 16.70
CA TYR A 156 -17.61 15.48 15.87
C TYR A 156 -16.21 15.60 15.26
N ASN A 157 -15.44 14.50 15.30
CA ASN A 157 -14.15 14.42 14.64
C ASN A 157 -14.33 14.18 13.13
N TRP A 158 -14.72 15.22 12.40
CA TRP A 158 -14.92 15.14 10.95
C TRP A 158 -13.65 14.72 10.18
N ALA A 159 -12.45 14.97 10.74
CA ALA A 159 -11.17 14.58 10.14
C ALA A 159 -10.99 13.05 10.08
N ALA A 160 -11.54 12.30 11.04
CA ALA A 160 -11.55 10.84 11.01
C ALA A 160 -12.36 10.28 9.83
N ASP A 161 -13.42 10.99 9.43
CA ASP A 161 -14.31 10.61 8.34
C ASP A 161 -13.94 11.28 7.01
N TYR A 162 -12.94 12.15 6.98
CA TYR A 162 -12.56 12.85 5.76
C TYR A 162 -11.98 11.86 4.73
N ARG A 163 -12.50 11.92 3.50
CA ARG A 163 -12.12 11.03 2.39
C ARG A 163 -11.55 11.78 1.18
N GLY A 164 -11.35 13.09 1.28
CA GLY A 164 -10.93 13.94 0.17
C GLY A 164 -9.45 13.88 -0.18
N GLU A 165 -9.16 14.27 -1.42
CA GLU A 165 -7.79 14.33 -1.97
C GLU A 165 -7.04 15.60 -1.52
N ALA A 166 -7.77 16.68 -1.23
CA ALA A 166 -7.17 17.94 -0.80
C ALA A 166 -6.58 17.81 0.60
N ILE A 167 -5.45 18.47 0.82
CA ILE A 167 -4.92 18.69 2.16
C ILE A 167 -5.78 19.74 2.85
N VAL A 168 -6.30 19.44 4.04
CA VAL A 168 -7.08 20.41 4.84
C VAL A 168 -6.26 20.85 6.02
N VAL A 169 -5.83 22.11 6.02
CA VAL A 169 -5.10 22.73 7.14
C VAL A 169 -6.08 23.54 7.97
N TYR A 170 -6.11 23.28 9.27
CA TYR A 170 -7.04 23.93 10.18
C TYR A 170 -6.45 24.14 11.59
N GLY A 171 -7.23 24.78 12.45
CA GLY A 171 -6.92 25.09 13.84
C GLY A 171 -8.18 24.97 14.71
N HIS A 172 -8.38 25.93 15.62
CA HIS A 172 -9.56 26.11 16.48
C HIS A 172 -9.54 25.31 17.78
N THR A 173 -9.08 24.06 17.75
CA THR A 173 -9.03 23.20 18.96
C THR A 173 -7.59 22.84 19.28
N PRO A 174 -6.97 23.48 20.29
CA PRO A 174 -5.55 23.28 20.56
C PRO A 174 -5.16 21.82 20.79
N VAL A 175 -4.11 21.38 20.09
CA VAL A 175 -3.47 20.06 20.21
C VAL A 175 -2.02 20.20 20.71
N PRO A 176 -1.43 19.20 21.39
CA PRO A 176 -0.05 19.30 21.85
C PRO A 176 0.98 19.38 20.71
N GLU A 177 0.78 18.57 19.67
CA GLU A 177 1.59 18.55 18.46
C GLU A 177 0.68 18.33 17.25
N PRO A 178 1.02 18.88 16.09
CA PRO A 178 0.28 18.66 14.85
C PRO A 178 0.48 17.22 14.36
N GLU A 179 -0.62 16.51 14.09
CA GLU A 179 -0.60 15.15 13.55
C GLU A 179 -1.45 15.06 12.28
N TRP A 180 -0.97 14.29 11.29
CA TRP A 180 -1.73 14.02 10.08
C TRP A 180 -2.83 12.99 10.35
N LEU A 181 -4.04 13.28 9.88
CA LEU A 181 -5.17 12.35 9.87
C LEU A 181 -5.95 12.51 8.57
N ASN A 182 -5.98 11.47 7.73
CA ASN A 182 -6.71 11.43 6.46
C ASN A 182 -6.41 12.60 5.48
N ASN A 183 -5.18 13.12 5.39
CA ASN A 183 -4.82 14.36 4.67
C ASN A 183 -5.28 15.67 5.32
N THR A 184 -5.76 15.63 6.55
CA THR A 184 -6.05 16.82 7.33
C THR A 184 -4.99 17.01 8.41
N ILE A 185 -4.77 18.25 8.84
CA ILE A 185 -3.82 18.58 9.91
C ILE A 185 -4.29 19.80 10.69
N ASP A 186 -4.37 19.63 12.01
CA ASP A 186 -4.55 20.71 12.98
C ASP A 186 -3.19 21.28 13.35
N ILE A 187 -3.00 22.58 13.15
CA ILE A 187 -1.76 23.29 13.50
C ILE A 187 -1.92 24.26 14.67
N ASP A 188 -3.09 24.29 15.32
CA ASP A 188 -3.27 25.04 16.55
C ASP A 188 -2.60 24.29 17.70
N THR A 189 -1.35 24.63 17.98
CA THR A 189 -0.59 24.07 19.10
C THR A 189 -0.70 24.89 20.38
N GLY A 190 -1.77 25.67 20.53
CA GLY A 190 -2.09 26.39 21.76
C GLY A 190 -1.07 27.45 22.16
N CYS A 191 -0.49 28.19 21.21
CA CYS A 191 0.54 29.20 21.50
C CYS A 191 0.13 30.19 22.61
N VAL A 192 -1.13 30.62 22.60
CA VAL A 192 -1.65 31.58 23.61
C VAL A 192 -1.68 31.00 25.02
N PHE A 193 -1.73 29.67 25.12
CA PHE A 193 -1.76 28.89 26.35
C PHE A 193 -0.37 28.41 26.80
N GLY A 194 0.70 28.92 26.18
CA GLY A 194 2.08 28.52 26.51
C GLY A 194 2.63 27.35 25.68
N GLY A 195 1.90 26.91 24.65
CA GLY A 195 2.35 25.88 23.70
C GLY A 195 3.33 26.43 22.65
N LYS A 196 3.07 26.17 21.37
CA LYS A 196 3.91 26.63 20.26
C LYS A 196 3.10 27.44 19.23
N LEU A 197 3.77 28.36 18.53
CA LEU A 197 3.26 28.93 17.28
C LEU A 197 3.75 28.04 16.13
N THR A 198 2.83 27.36 15.46
CA THR A 198 3.15 26.33 14.46
C THR A 198 2.66 26.73 13.07
N ALA A 199 3.46 26.40 12.05
CA ALA A 199 3.15 26.62 10.65
C ALA A 199 3.47 25.36 9.83
N LEU A 200 2.63 25.08 8.84
CA LEU A 200 2.89 24.09 7.80
C LEU A 200 3.44 24.77 6.55
N ARG A 201 4.62 24.37 6.09
CA ARG A 201 5.17 24.76 4.78
C ARG A 201 4.58 23.85 3.71
N TYR A 202 3.75 24.43 2.85
CA TYR A 202 3.19 23.76 1.69
C TYR A 202 3.93 24.22 0.41
N PRO A 203 4.24 23.31 -0.54
CA PRO A 203 3.81 21.91 -0.65
C PRO A 203 4.71 20.88 0.06
N GLU A 204 5.79 21.29 0.71
CA GLU A 204 6.79 20.37 1.28
C GLU A 204 6.28 19.54 2.46
N LYS A 205 5.17 19.96 3.07
CA LYS A 205 4.56 19.40 4.29
C LYS A 205 5.49 19.43 5.50
N GLU A 206 6.44 20.37 5.53
CA GLU A 206 7.35 20.57 6.65
C GLU A 206 6.66 21.39 7.74
N LEU A 207 6.74 20.90 8.98
CA LEU A 207 6.24 21.62 10.15
C LEU A 207 7.35 22.46 10.77
N VAL A 208 7.06 23.75 10.98
CA VAL A 208 7.97 24.69 11.63
C VAL A 208 7.24 25.28 12.83
N SER A 209 7.89 25.33 13.99
CA SER A 209 7.29 25.89 15.18
C SER A 209 8.29 26.64 16.06
N ILE A 210 7.79 27.61 16.82
CA ILE A 210 8.52 28.31 17.87
C ILE A 210 7.74 28.22 19.19
N PRO A 211 8.41 28.03 20.35
CA PRO A 211 7.73 28.02 21.64
C PRO A 211 7.11 29.39 21.94
N ALA A 212 5.98 29.38 22.65
CA ALA A 212 5.38 30.59 23.19
C ALA A 212 6.34 31.28 24.15
N PHE A 213 6.37 32.61 24.11
CA PHE A 213 7.22 33.38 25.02
C PHE A 213 6.70 33.34 26.47
N HIS A 214 5.37 33.36 26.63
CA HIS A 214 4.66 33.26 27.90
C HIS A 214 3.33 32.50 27.72
N THR A 215 2.77 32.01 28.82
CA THR A 215 1.36 31.64 28.90
C THR A 215 0.53 32.93 29.06
N TYR A 216 -0.15 33.35 27.98
CA TYR A 216 -0.93 34.59 27.97
C TYR A 216 -2.37 34.39 28.46
N CYS A 217 -2.87 33.17 28.42
CA CYS A 217 -4.19 32.78 28.91
C CYS A 217 -4.08 31.36 29.50
N GLU A 218 -4.76 31.08 30.60
CA GLU A 218 -4.86 29.71 31.12
C GLU A 218 -5.90 28.92 30.32
N PRO A 219 -5.57 27.69 29.88
CA PRO A 219 -6.51 26.89 29.11
C PRO A 219 -7.64 26.38 30.01
N VAL A 220 -8.89 26.56 29.56
CA VAL A 220 -10.09 26.06 30.27
C VAL A 220 -10.10 24.53 30.32
N LYS A 221 -9.60 23.90 29.27
CA LYS A 221 -9.40 22.46 29.14
C LYS A 221 -7.90 22.18 28.99
N PRO A 222 -7.28 21.32 29.80
CA PRO A 222 -5.87 20.99 29.66
C PRO A 222 -5.56 20.54 28.23
N ILE A 223 -4.55 21.17 27.61
CA ILE A 223 -4.00 20.71 26.33
C ILE A 223 -3.25 19.43 26.67
N GLY A 224 -3.69 18.30 26.12
CA GLY A 224 -3.21 16.97 26.51
C GLY A 224 -1.69 16.81 26.37
N ASN A 225 -1.14 15.71 26.89
CA ASN A 225 0.28 15.42 26.73
C ASN A 225 0.60 14.90 25.33
N THR A 226 1.85 15.07 24.90
CA THR A 226 2.41 14.40 23.72
C THR A 226 2.18 12.90 23.82
N ARG A 227 1.60 12.32 22.76
CA ARG A 227 1.32 10.88 22.72
C ARG A 227 2.64 10.12 22.63
N ASN A 228 2.87 9.22 23.58
CA ASN A 228 3.96 8.24 23.53
C ASN A 228 3.41 6.95 22.93
N GLY A 229 3.45 6.79 21.60
CA GLY A 229 2.88 5.59 20.99
C GLY A 229 2.59 5.71 19.50
N ALA A 230 1.45 5.15 19.09
CA ALA A 230 0.93 5.22 17.73
C ALA A 230 0.57 6.68 17.37
N SER A 231 0.81 7.05 16.11
CA SER A 231 0.33 8.32 15.56
C SER A 231 -1.20 8.35 15.52
N LEU A 232 -1.80 9.56 15.47
CA LEU A 232 -3.24 9.72 15.31
C LEU A 232 -3.81 8.88 14.16
N GLN A 233 -3.15 8.85 12.99
CA GLN A 233 -3.59 8.01 11.87
C GLN A 233 -3.61 6.51 12.21
N GLN A 234 -2.58 6.02 12.90
CA GLN A 234 -2.45 4.59 13.23
C GLN A 234 -3.51 4.09 14.22
N GLU A 235 -4.03 4.96 15.09
CA GLU A 235 -5.18 4.65 15.96
C GLU A 235 -6.47 4.50 15.15
N TYR A 236 -6.66 5.33 14.12
CA TYR A 236 -7.81 5.25 13.22
C TYR A 236 -7.68 4.14 12.17
N ASP A 237 -6.47 3.62 11.97
CA ASP A 237 -6.20 2.48 11.07
C ASP A 237 -6.56 1.12 11.71
N ASP A 238 -6.90 1.07 13.01
CA ASP A 238 -7.38 -0.16 13.68
C ASP A 238 -8.81 -0.53 13.30
N VAL A 239 -9.57 0.39 12.69
CA VAL A 239 -10.96 0.18 12.31
C VAL A 239 -11.11 0.24 10.80
N LEU A 240 -11.52 -0.88 10.21
CA LEU A 240 -11.90 -0.96 8.79
C LEU A 240 -13.41 -0.81 8.66
N TYR A 241 -13.84 0.24 7.95
CA TYR A 241 -15.27 0.43 7.67
C TYR A 241 -15.69 -0.50 6.54
N ILE A 242 -16.78 -1.23 6.74
CA ILE A 242 -17.32 -2.14 5.73
C ILE A 242 -17.69 -1.40 4.43
N GLU A 243 -18.08 -0.13 4.54
CA GLU A 243 -18.39 0.78 3.43
C GLU A 243 -17.16 1.12 2.56
N ASP A 244 -15.95 0.91 3.09
CA ASP A 244 -14.70 1.11 2.34
C ASP A 244 -14.46 0.00 1.31
N VAL A 245 -15.15 -1.15 1.44
CA VAL A 245 -14.92 -2.33 0.61
C VAL A 245 -16.19 -2.89 -0.06
N LEU A 246 -17.38 -2.55 0.41
CA LEU A 246 -18.64 -3.00 -0.20
C LEU A 246 -19.06 -2.21 -1.46
N GLY A 247 -19.88 -2.88 -2.26
CA GLY A 247 -20.44 -2.36 -3.51
C GLY A 247 -19.45 -2.39 -4.68
N LYS A 248 -19.88 -1.87 -5.83
CA LYS A 248 -19.00 -1.71 -6.99
C LYS A 248 -17.95 -0.64 -6.71
N ARG A 249 -16.66 -1.00 -6.83
CA ARG A 249 -15.55 -0.06 -6.66
C ARG A 249 -14.80 0.17 -7.96
N ILE A 250 -14.27 1.38 -8.12
CA ILE A 250 -13.37 1.74 -9.21
C ILE A 250 -12.09 2.28 -8.58
N ILE A 251 -11.02 1.51 -8.70
CA ILE A 251 -9.72 1.87 -8.16
C ILE A 251 -8.87 2.43 -9.30
N ASN A 252 -8.33 3.63 -9.08
CA ASN A 252 -7.38 4.25 -10.00
C ASN A 252 -5.97 3.96 -9.52
N THR A 253 -5.12 3.53 -10.44
CA THR A 253 -3.68 3.31 -10.19
C THR A 253 -2.87 4.10 -11.21
N GLN A 254 -1.59 4.35 -10.90
CA GLN A 254 -0.66 5.00 -11.84
C GLN A 254 -0.42 4.17 -13.12
N LEU A 255 -0.50 2.84 -13.01
CA LEU A 255 -0.23 1.92 -14.13
C LEU A 255 -1.47 1.63 -14.97
N LYS A 256 -2.64 1.57 -14.33
CA LYS A 256 -3.92 1.28 -14.98
C LYS A 256 -5.06 2.05 -14.31
N SER A 257 -5.67 2.95 -15.07
CA SER A 257 -6.85 3.70 -14.60
C SER A 257 -8.10 2.81 -14.60
N LYS A 258 -9.03 3.07 -13.67
CA LYS A 258 -10.37 2.48 -13.64
C LYS A 258 -10.43 0.96 -13.53
N ILE A 259 -9.65 0.37 -12.62
CA ILE A 259 -9.79 -1.06 -12.29
C ILE A 259 -11.12 -1.25 -11.55
N THR A 260 -12.05 -1.97 -12.16
CA THR A 260 -13.37 -2.22 -11.58
C THR A 260 -13.33 -3.48 -10.72
N ILE A 261 -13.75 -3.33 -9.46
CA ILE A 261 -14.03 -4.45 -8.56
C ILE A 261 -15.55 -4.61 -8.48
N ARG A 262 -16.04 -5.79 -8.83
CA ARG A 262 -17.47 -6.10 -8.78
C ARG A 262 -17.88 -6.44 -7.36
N GLU A 263 -19.15 -6.24 -7.05
CA GLU A 263 -19.69 -6.40 -5.70
C GLU A 263 -19.58 -7.85 -5.21
N GLU A 264 -19.87 -8.82 -6.07
CA GLU A 264 -19.77 -10.25 -5.76
C GLU A 264 -18.34 -10.67 -5.36
N ASN A 265 -17.34 -10.10 -6.03
CA ASN A 265 -15.93 -10.34 -5.76
C ASN A 265 -15.47 -9.66 -4.46
N ALA A 266 -15.97 -8.45 -4.19
CA ALA A 266 -15.65 -7.71 -2.97
C ALA A 266 -16.14 -8.44 -1.71
N ILE A 267 -17.34 -9.05 -1.77
CA ILE A 267 -17.90 -9.83 -0.66
C ILE A 267 -17.04 -11.07 -0.38
N ALA A 268 -16.58 -11.77 -1.43
CA ALA A 268 -15.70 -12.93 -1.27
C ALA A 268 -14.35 -12.54 -0.62
N ALA A 269 -13.78 -11.40 -1.03
CA ALA A 269 -12.56 -10.87 -0.42
C ALA A 269 -12.74 -10.50 1.05
N LEU A 270 -13.89 -9.90 1.40
CA LEU A 270 -14.22 -9.53 2.78
C LEU A 270 -14.26 -10.74 3.71
N GLU A 271 -14.83 -11.87 3.26
CA GLU A 271 -14.86 -13.11 4.05
C GLU A 271 -13.45 -13.58 4.42
N VAL A 272 -12.56 -13.63 3.42
CA VAL A 272 -11.19 -14.11 3.61
C VAL A 272 -10.41 -13.17 4.52
N MET A 273 -10.56 -11.86 4.33
CA MET A 273 -9.82 -10.86 5.09
C MET A 273 -10.28 -10.79 6.55
N SER A 274 -11.59 -10.73 6.80
CA SER A 274 -12.12 -10.53 8.15
C SER A 274 -11.97 -11.76 9.06
N ARG A 275 -11.84 -12.96 8.50
CA ARG A 275 -11.78 -14.20 9.29
C ARG A 275 -10.39 -14.80 9.43
N PHE A 276 -9.56 -14.68 8.40
CA PHE A 276 -8.37 -15.52 8.28
C PHE A 276 -7.09 -14.74 7.99
N ALA A 277 -7.19 -13.46 7.64
CA ALA A 277 -6.01 -12.68 7.35
C ALA A 277 -5.20 -12.36 8.61
N ALA A 278 -3.92 -12.09 8.39
CA ALA A 278 -3.07 -11.51 9.41
C ALA A 278 -3.55 -10.10 9.81
N ASN A 279 -2.90 -9.51 10.82
CA ASN A 279 -3.12 -8.11 11.18
C ASN A 279 -3.07 -7.23 9.90
N PRO A 280 -4.18 -6.53 9.55
CA PRO A 280 -4.27 -5.77 8.32
C PRO A 280 -3.18 -4.70 8.17
N LYS A 281 -2.62 -4.20 9.27
CA LYS A 281 -1.51 -3.23 9.27
C LYS A 281 -0.24 -3.77 8.57
N TRP A 282 -0.04 -5.08 8.53
CA TRP A 282 1.05 -5.69 7.77
C TRP A 282 0.75 -5.87 6.28
N LEU A 283 -0.54 -5.84 5.89
CA LEU A 283 -0.98 -6.15 4.53
C LEU A 283 -0.87 -4.92 3.64
N ILE A 284 0.38 -4.55 3.35
CA ILE A 284 0.71 -3.42 2.47
C ILE A 284 0.78 -3.82 0.99
N TYR A 285 0.71 -5.12 0.70
CA TYR A 285 0.87 -5.69 -0.64
C TYR A 285 0.24 -7.10 -0.70
N LEU A 286 -0.27 -7.48 -1.86
CA LEU A 286 -0.50 -8.88 -2.21
C LEU A 286 0.09 -9.15 -3.61
N PRO A 287 0.72 -10.33 -3.82
CA PRO A 287 1.32 -10.65 -5.08
C PRO A 287 0.27 -10.95 -6.15
N PRO A 288 0.49 -10.54 -7.41
CA PRO A 288 -0.45 -10.81 -8.49
C PRO A 288 -0.40 -12.27 -8.93
N THR A 289 -1.49 -12.70 -9.56
CA THR A 289 -1.54 -13.91 -10.37
C THR A 289 -0.58 -13.80 -11.55
N MET A 290 -0.15 -14.95 -12.07
CA MET A 290 0.77 -15.03 -13.20
C MET A 290 0.17 -15.84 -14.34
N SER A 291 0.32 -15.36 -15.57
CA SER A 291 -0.14 -16.06 -16.77
C SER A 291 0.94 -16.98 -17.34
N PRO A 292 0.60 -18.13 -17.93
CA PRO A 292 1.56 -18.97 -18.65
C PRO A 292 1.80 -18.46 -20.08
N VAL A 293 2.83 -19.01 -20.70
CA VAL A 293 3.07 -18.86 -22.14
C VAL A 293 1.89 -19.34 -22.98
N GLU A 294 1.83 -18.87 -24.23
CA GLU A 294 0.99 -19.48 -25.25
C GLU A 294 1.33 -20.96 -25.45
N THR A 295 0.35 -21.73 -25.94
CA THR A 295 0.53 -23.16 -26.12
C THR A 295 1.56 -23.43 -27.22
N SER A 296 2.52 -24.30 -26.91
CA SER A 296 3.61 -24.61 -27.82
C SER A 296 3.14 -25.44 -29.01
N GLN A 297 3.73 -25.13 -30.18
CA GLN A 297 3.61 -25.97 -31.39
C GLN A 297 4.66 -27.08 -31.41
N GLU A 298 5.70 -27.00 -30.56
CA GLU A 298 6.76 -27.99 -30.48
C GLU A 298 6.20 -29.38 -30.12
N PRO A 299 6.62 -30.46 -30.80
CA PRO A 299 6.17 -31.81 -30.50
C PRO A 299 6.43 -32.20 -29.04
N GLY A 300 5.37 -32.65 -28.35
CA GLY A 300 5.48 -33.14 -26.97
C GLY A 300 5.52 -32.08 -25.87
N TYR A 301 5.46 -30.78 -26.22
CA TYR A 301 5.40 -29.68 -25.27
C TYR A 301 4.05 -28.97 -25.31
N LEU A 302 3.55 -28.63 -24.11
CA LEU A 302 2.41 -27.71 -23.95
C LEU A 302 2.90 -26.27 -23.74
N GLU A 303 4.01 -26.11 -23.04
CA GLU A 303 4.69 -24.83 -22.76
C GLU A 303 6.15 -24.98 -23.18
N HIS A 304 6.70 -23.97 -23.84
CA HIS A 304 8.09 -23.95 -24.29
C HIS A 304 8.64 -22.51 -24.27
N PRO A 305 9.95 -22.30 -23.97
CA PRO A 305 10.56 -20.96 -23.85
C PRO A 305 10.31 -20.03 -25.04
N VAL A 306 10.29 -20.59 -26.25
CA VAL A 306 10.08 -19.85 -27.50
C VAL A 306 8.81 -18.99 -27.48
N GLN A 307 7.71 -19.47 -26.87
CA GLN A 307 6.48 -18.67 -26.78
C GLN A 307 6.60 -17.50 -25.80
N ALA A 308 7.42 -17.61 -24.74
CA ALA A 308 7.71 -16.47 -23.85
C ALA A 308 8.54 -15.41 -24.58
N PHE A 309 9.59 -15.84 -25.28
CA PHE A 309 10.48 -14.95 -26.03
C PHE A 309 9.73 -14.21 -27.13
N ALA A 310 8.92 -14.92 -27.92
CA ALA A 310 8.09 -14.31 -28.95
C ALA A 310 7.07 -13.31 -28.38
N TYR A 311 6.48 -13.59 -27.21
CA TYR A 311 5.57 -12.66 -26.54
C TYR A 311 6.23 -11.30 -26.27
N TYR A 312 7.42 -11.30 -25.70
CA TYR A 312 8.13 -10.07 -25.36
C TYR A 312 8.71 -9.38 -26.60
N GLN A 313 9.26 -10.15 -27.54
CA GLN A 313 9.78 -9.62 -28.80
C GLN A 313 8.69 -8.91 -29.62
N SER A 314 7.48 -9.48 -29.68
CA SER A 314 6.33 -8.85 -30.36
C SER A 314 5.88 -7.50 -29.77
N ARG A 315 6.39 -7.15 -28.57
CA ARG A 315 6.14 -5.88 -27.86
C ARG A 315 7.35 -4.96 -27.84
N GLY A 316 8.35 -5.25 -28.67
CA GLY A 316 9.56 -4.44 -28.80
C GLY A 316 10.56 -4.57 -27.64
N ILE A 317 10.41 -5.60 -26.79
CA ILE A 317 11.39 -5.89 -25.74
C ILE A 317 12.54 -6.68 -26.35
N THR A 318 13.76 -6.22 -26.11
CA THR A 318 14.99 -6.81 -26.66
C THR A 318 15.70 -7.71 -25.66
N GLU A 319 15.48 -7.54 -24.35
CA GLU A 319 16.14 -8.34 -23.32
C GLU A 319 15.16 -8.78 -22.23
N VAL A 320 15.33 -10.01 -21.78
CA VAL A 320 14.53 -10.62 -20.70
C VAL A 320 15.42 -11.31 -19.69
N VAL A 321 14.93 -11.41 -18.45
CA VAL A 321 15.55 -12.22 -17.39
C VAL A 321 14.70 -13.48 -17.20
N CYS A 322 15.33 -14.64 -17.37
CA CYS A 322 14.74 -15.93 -17.04
C CYS A 322 15.19 -16.32 -15.64
N GLU A 323 14.26 -16.42 -14.69
CA GLU A 323 14.52 -16.84 -13.33
C GLU A 323 14.00 -18.26 -13.10
N GLU A 324 14.70 -19.07 -12.32
CA GLU A 324 14.21 -20.37 -11.89
C GLU A 324 12.86 -20.21 -11.18
N LYS A 325 11.87 -20.97 -11.64
CA LYS A 325 10.59 -21.05 -10.95
C LYS A 325 10.71 -22.06 -9.81
N HIS A 326 11.01 -21.55 -8.62
CA HIS A 326 11.04 -22.34 -7.39
C HIS A 326 9.67 -22.95 -7.13
N MET A 327 9.65 -24.23 -6.72
CA MET A 327 8.42 -24.97 -6.43
C MET A 327 8.16 -24.98 -4.93
N GLY A 328 7.46 -23.94 -4.44
CA GLY A 328 7.14 -23.77 -3.04
C GLY A 328 5.75 -23.16 -2.85
N SER A 329 5.69 -22.16 -1.98
CA SER A 329 4.53 -21.30 -1.85
C SER A 329 4.97 -19.85 -1.78
N ARG A 330 4.35 -19.01 -2.62
CA ARG A 330 4.55 -17.56 -2.61
C ARG A 330 4.34 -17.00 -1.20
N ALA A 331 5.35 -16.29 -0.71
CA ALA A 331 5.37 -15.70 0.62
C ALA A 331 5.87 -14.26 0.53
N VAL A 332 5.12 -13.35 1.15
CA VAL A 332 5.57 -11.97 1.38
C VAL A 332 6.16 -11.92 2.78
N ALA A 333 7.42 -11.51 2.88
CA ALA A 333 8.12 -11.38 4.14
C ALA A 333 8.40 -9.89 4.42
N ILE A 334 7.82 -9.37 5.49
CA ILE A 334 8.11 -8.02 5.99
C ILE A 334 8.97 -8.17 7.24
N VAL A 335 10.11 -7.48 7.26
CA VAL A 335 11.04 -7.49 8.38
C VAL A 335 11.40 -6.07 8.74
N CYS A 336 11.19 -5.72 10.00
CA CYS A 336 11.66 -4.51 10.65
C CYS A 336 12.97 -4.80 11.39
N ARG A 337 13.79 -3.77 11.56
CA ARG A 337 15.07 -3.85 12.31
C ARG A 337 14.82 -4.29 13.75
N ASP A 338 13.78 -3.73 14.37
CA ASP A 338 13.31 -4.03 15.72
C ASP A 338 11.80 -3.74 15.87
N GLU A 339 11.25 -3.98 17.07
CA GLU A 339 9.83 -3.74 17.37
C GLU A 339 9.47 -2.24 17.40
N THR A 340 10.44 -1.35 17.62
CA THR A 340 10.21 0.10 17.59
C THR A 340 9.96 0.55 16.15
N ALA A 341 10.71 0.02 15.18
CA ALA A 341 10.48 0.26 13.76
C ALA A 341 9.11 -0.27 13.31
N ALA A 342 8.69 -1.47 13.76
CA ALA A 342 7.36 -2.01 13.49
C ALA A 342 6.24 -1.10 14.02
N ARG A 343 6.36 -0.63 15.28
CA ARG A 343 5.40 0.30 15.87
C ARG A 343 5.36 1.63 15.15
N LYS A 344 6.52 2.25 14.91
CA LYS A 344 6.61 3.57 14.27
C LYS A 344 6.07 3.55 12.84
N ARG A 345 6.42 2.53 12.06
CA ARG A 345 6.13 2.51 10.62
C ARG A 345 4.80 1.87 10.26
N PHE A 346 4.44 0.77 10.92
CA PHE A 346 3.25 -0.02 10.62
C PHE A 346 2.14 0.17 11.67
N GLY A 347 2.42 0.77 12.83
CA GLY A 347 1.44 0.90 13.91
C GLY A 347 1.11 -0.44 14.58
N VAL A 348 2.00 -1.43 14.44
CA VAL A 348 1.84 -2.77 15.01
C VAL A 348 2.54 -2.84 16.37
N VAL A 349 1.85 -3.40 17.37
CA VAL A 349 2.32 -3.53 18.75
C VAL A 349 2.20 -5.00 19.17
N ASP A 350 3.17 -5.50 19.93
CA ASP A 350 3.20 -6.86 20.51
C ASP A 350 3.13 -8.05 19.52
N GLU A 351 3.39 -7.84 18.23
CA GLU A 351 3.48 -8.93 17.22
C GLU A 351 4.92 -9.22 16.74
N GLY A 352 5.92 -8.60 17.34
CA GLY A 352 7.33 -8.79 17.01
C GLY A 352 7.83 -7.92 15.85
N ILE A 353 8.94 -8.35 15.24
CA ILE A 353 9.70 -7.54 14.27
C ILE A 353 9.22 -7.65 12.82
N GLY A 354 8.12 -8.35 12.54
CA GLY A 354 7.71 -8.58 11.15
C GLY A 354 6.67 -9.67 10.98
N ILE A 355 6.46 -10.08 9.73
CA ILE A 355 5.49 -11.12 9.38
C ILE A 355 5.90 -11.89 8.12
N CYS A 356 5.47 -13.14 7.99
CA CYS A 356 5.47 -13.90 6.74
C CYS A 356 4.04 -14.31 6.37
N TYR A 357 3.51 -13.83 5.25
CA TYR A 357 2.13 -14.12 4.83
C TYR A 357 2.02 -14.63 3.39
N THR A 358 0.92 -15.35 3.12
CA THR A 358 0.65 -15.98 1.82
C THR A 358 0.07 -14.99 0.82
N ARG A 359 -0.07 -15.42 -0.45
CA ARG A 359 -0.78 -14.66 -1.50
C ARG A 359 -2.23 -14.25 -1.18
N THR A 360 -2.83 -14.80 -0.13
CA THR A 360 -4.19 -14.46 0.32
C THR A 360 -4.20 -13.65 1.63
N GLY A 361 -3.04 -13.15 2.07
CA GLY A 361 -2.93 -12.30 3.27
C GLY A 361 -3.01 -13.07 4.60
N ARG A 362 -2.92 -14.41 4.58
CA ARG A 362 -2.94 -15.24 5.79
C ARG A 362 -1.52 -15.43 6.32
N LYS A 363 -1.35 -15.56 7.63
CA LYS A 363 -0.05 -15.98 8.21
C LYS A 363 0.41 -17.27 7.55
N PHE A 364 1.67 -17.31 7.14
CA PHE A 364 2.24 -18.49 6.48
C PHE A 364 2.40 -19.64 7.49
N PHE A 365 2.93 -19.31 8.66
CA PHE A 365 3.17 -20.28 9.74
C PHE A 365 2.00 -20.29 10.73
N GLU A 366 1.52 -21.49 11.05
CA GLU A 366 0.54 -21.68 12.13
C GLU A 366 1.22 -21.64 13.51
N ASN A 367 2.53 -21.88 13.57
CA ASN A 367 3.34 -21.84 14.79
C ASN A 367 4.10 -20.51 14.90
N SER A 368 3.67 -19.64 15.81
CA SER A 368 4.28 -18.33 16.06
C SER A 368 5.75 -18.40 16.49
N ARG A 369 6.19 -19.48 17.15
CA ARG A 369 7.59 -19.65 17.54
C ARG A 369 8.48 -19.86 16.31
N LEU A 370 8.03 -20.68 15.37
CA LEU A 370 8.75 -20.95 14.12
C LEU A 370 8.80 -19.67 13.25
N GLU A 371 7.70 -18.91 13.18
CA GLU A 371 7.68 -17.62 12.48
C GLU A 371 8.68 -16.63 13.10
N LYS A 372 8.69 -16.51 14.43
CA LYS A 372 9.63 -15.62 15.13
C LYS A 372 11.09 -16.02 14.89
N GLU A 373 11.40 -17.31 14.91
CA GLU A 373 12.74 -17.83 14.60
C GLU A 373 13.13 -17.52 13.16
N PHE A 374 12.20 -17.73 12.22
CA PHE A 374 12.37 -17.40 10.80
C PHE A 374 12.66 -15.91 10.57
N LEU A 375 11.85 -15.02 11.15
CA LEU A 375 12.02 -13.58 11.02
C LEU A 375 13.31 -13.09 11.69
N THR A 376 13.67 -13.64 12.85
CA THR A 376 14.92 -13.30 13.55
C THR A 376 16.14 -13.65 12.69
N ARG A 377 16.10 -14.83 12.05
CA ARG A 377 17.18 -15.31 11.17
C ARG A 377 17.31 -14.47 9.90
N LEU A 378 16.19 -14.10 9.29
CA LEU A 378 16.16 -13.18 8.15
C LEU A 378 16.65 -11.77 8.52
N ASN A 379 16.23 -11.23 9.67
CA ASN A 379 16.72 -9.95 10.20
C ASN A 379 18.25 -9.98 10.44
N THR A 380 18.77 -11.09 10.96
CA THR A 380 20.22 -11.29 11.16
C THR A 380 20.97 -11.26 9.83
N ALA A 381 20.47 -11.96 8.81
CA ALA A 381 21.07 -11.96 7.48
C ALA A 381 21.06 -10.55 6.84
N LEU A 382 19.94 -9.82 6.96
CA LEU A 382 19.83 -8.43 6.50
C LEU A 382 20.85 -7.53 7.22
N SER A 383 20.99 -7.68 8.54
CA SER A 383 21.94 -6.90 9.33
C SER A 383 23.40 -7.21 8.95
N HIS A 384 23.77 -8.48 8.80
CA HIS A 384 25.12 -8.89 8.42
C HIS A 384 25.51 -8.46 7.00
N SER A 385 24.55 -8.38 6.09
CA SER A 385 24.79 -7.88 4.72
C SER A 385 24.93 -6.35 4.64
N GLY A 386 24.71 -5.62 5.74
CA GLY A 386 24.72 -4.15 5.76
C GLY A 386 23.50 -3.53 5.03
N PHE A 387 22.39 -4.27 4.96
CA PHE A 387 21.21 -3.87 4.20
C PHE A 387 20.60 -2.56 4.70
N TRP A 388 20.46 -2.41 6.03
CA TRP A 388 19.80 -1.25 6.64
C TRP A 388 20.49 0.06 6.30
N GLU A 389 21.82 0.08 6.37
CA GLU A 389 22.65 1.24 6.07
C GLU A 389 22.71 1.51 4.55
N THR A 390 22.82 0.45 3.74
CA THR A 390 22.87 0.57 2.26
C THR A 390 21.59 1.19 1.69
N PHE A 391 20.44 0.82 2.24
CA PHE A 391 19.12 1.30 1.81
C PHE A 391 18.56 2.44 2.67
N ASN A 392 19.30 2.88 3.69
CA ASN A 392 18.86 3.87 4.68
C ASN A 392 17.43 3.61 5.19
N THR A 393 17.20 2.40 5.70
CA THR A 393 15.86 1.90 6.08
C THR A 393 15.89 1.10 7.38
N GLU A 394 14.78 1.10 8.11
CA GLU A 394 14.56 0.27 9.30
C GLU A 394 13.58 -0.89 9.03
N TRP A 395 13.13 -1.06 7.78
CA TRP A 395 12.26 -2.16 7.38
C TRP A 395 12.42 -2.52 5.90
N VAL A 396 11.96 -3.71 5.52
CA VAL A 396 11.91 -4.18 4.14
C VAL A 396 10.69 -5.07 3.90
N CYS A 397 10.11 -4.96 2.70
CA CYS A 397 9.12 -5.90 2.17
C CYS A 397 9.76 -6.71 1.03
N LEU A 398 9.83 -8.03 1.20
CA LEU A 398 10.40 -8.97 0.24
C LEU A 398 9.30 -9.85 -0.36
N ASP A 399 9.39 -10.09 -1.66
CA ASP A 399 8.58 -11.08 -2.36
C ASP A 399 9.40 -12.34 -2.63
N CYS A 400 8.91 -13.47 -2.11
CA CYS A 400 9.68 -14.69 -1.99
C CYS A 400 8.89 -15.94 -2.37
N GLU A 401 9.61 -17.02 -2.65
CA GLU A 401 9.07 -18.37 -2.64
C GLU A 401 9.63 -19.12 -1.42
N LEU A 402 8.76 -19.71 -0.60
CA LEU A 402 9.15 -20.50 0.56
C LEU A 402 8.94 -21.99 0.29
N MET A 403 10.01 -22.77 0.45
CA MET A 403 10.09 -24.20 0.16
C MET A 403 10.32 -25.02 1.44
N PRO A 404 9.88 -26.30 1.48
CA PRO A 404 9.25 -27.06 0.40
C PRO A 404 7.76 -26.76 0.21
N TRP A 405 7.25 -27.15 -0.97
CA TRP A 405 5.80 -27.15 -1.23
C TRP A 405 5.01 -27.98 -0.21
N SER A 406 5.56 -29.11 0.26
CA SER A 406 4.93 -29.94 1.29
C SER A 406 4.67 -29.21 2.62
N ALA A 407 5.41 -28.14 2.93
CA ALA A 407 5.22 -27.36 4.15
C ALA A 407 3.80 -26.76 4.26
N LYS A 408 3.17 -26.43 3.13
CA LYS A 408 1.77 -25.95 3.12
C LYS A 408 0.80 -26.82 2.34
N ALA A 409 1.26 -27.61 1.38
CA ALA A 409 0.40 -28.42 0.52
C ALA A 409 0.16 -29.86 1.00
N GLN A 410 0.49 -30.20 2.26
CA GLN A 410 0.39 -31.57 2.77
C GLN A 410 -1.03 -32.17 2.63
N ALA A 411 -2.07 -31.42 2.96
CA ALA A 411 -3.45 -31.88 2.81
C ALA A 411 -3.80 -32.18 1.33
N LEU A 412 -3.36 -31.31 0.41
CA LEU A 412 -3.60 -31.47 -1.02
C LEU A 412 -2.84 -32.68 -1.58
N LEU A 413 -1.60 -32.90 -1.13
CA LEU A 413 -0.81 -34.10 -1.44
C LEU A 413 -1.53 -35.38 -1.00
N GLN A 414 -2.06 -35.42 0.22
CA GLN A 414 -2.72 -36.60 0.77
C GLN A 414 -4.09 -36.86 0.15
N GLN A 415 -4.85 -35.82 -0.19
CA GLN A 415 -6.24 -35.94 -0.62
C GLN A 415 -6.40 -36.00 -2.15
N GLN A 416 -5.46 -35.45 -2.92
CA GLN A 416 -5.58 -35.35 -4.38
C GLN A 416 -4.43 -36.07 -5.10
N TYR A 417 -3.18 -35.70 -4.85
CA TYR A 417 -2.06 -36.20 -5.66
C TYR A 417 -1.66 -37.65 -5.37
N ALA A 418 -1.48 -38.00 -4.10
CA ALA A 418 -1.06 -39.34 -3.70
C ALA A 418 -2.13 -40.41 -4.01
N PRO A 419 -3.44 -40.19 -3.79
CA PRO A 419 -4.47 -41.16 -4.17
C PRO A 419 -4.45 -41.48 -5.67
N VAL A 420 -4.35 -40.47 -6.53
CA VAL A 420 -4.25 -40.65 -8.00
C VAL A 420 -2.99 -41.45 -8.35
N GLY A 421 -1.85 -41.13 -7.73
CA GLY A 421 -0.59 -41.84 -7.95
C GLY A 421 -0.63 -43.31 -7.54
N ILE A 422 -1.24 -43.62 -6.39
CA ILE A 422 -1.35 -45.00 -5.89
C ILE A 422 -2.34 -45.80 -6.72
N ALA A 423 -3.56 -45.27 -6.92
CA ALA A 423 -4.62 -45.96 -7.65
C ALA A 423 -4.22 -46.27 -9.10
N SER A 424 -3.59 -45.31 -9.78
CA SER A 424 -3.12 -45.50 -11.17
C SER A 424 -2.01 -46.56 -11.24
N ARG A 425 -1.01 -46.53 -10.35
CA ARG A 425 0.09 -47.51 -10.37
C ARG A 425 -0.39 -48.93 -10.12
N LEU A 426 -1.28 -49.14 -9.14
CA LEU A 426 -1.80 -50.47 -8.83
C LEU A 426 -2.66 -50.99 -9.98
N SER A 427 -3.72 -50.26 -10.34
CA SER A 427 -4.69 -50.70 -11.35
C SER A 427 -4.08 -50.92 -12.74
N LEU A 428 -3.17 -50.04 -13.18
CA LEU A 428 -2.54 -50.17 -14.50
C LEU A 428 -1.54 -51.33 -14.53
N THR A 429 -0.83 -51.59 -13.43
CA THR A 429 0.11 -52.72 -13.35
C THR A 429 -0.62 -54.06 -13.38
N ASP A 430 -1.74 -54.17 -12.66
CA ASP A 430 -2.58 -55.37 -12.67
C ASP A 430 -3.18 -55.60 -14.07
N ALA A 431 -3.66 -54.53 -14.72
CA ALA A 431 -4.18 -54.61 -16.08
C ALA A 431 -3.11 -55.05 -17.09
N VAL A 432 -1.89 -54.53 -17.01
CA VAL A 432 -0.75 -55.00 -17.83
C VAL A 432 -0.49 -56.49 -17.60
N THR A 433 -0.53 -56.95 -16.34
CA THR A 433 -0.32 -58.36 -15.99
C THR A 433 -1.37 -59.27 -16.63
N VAL A 434 -2.65 -58.89 -16.57
CA VAL A 434 -3.74 -59.67 -17.18
C VAL A 434 -3.65 -59.65 -18.72
N LEU A 435 -3.30 -58.51 -19.33
CA LEU A 435 -3.11 -58.40 -20.77
C LEU A 435 -1.93 -59.27 -21.26
N GLN A 436 -0.84 -59.33 -20.49
CA GLN A 436 0.29 -60.22 -20.79
C GLN A 436 -0.14 -61.69 -20.75
N GLN A 437 -0.93 -62.10 -19.74
CA GLN A 437 -1.46 -63.46 -19.67
C GLN A 437 -2.41 -63.79 -20.83
N ALA A 438 -3.25 -62.84 -21.25
CA ALA A 438 -4.14 -63.02 -22.40
C ALA A 438 -3.35 -63.18 -23.71
N SER A 439 -2.32 -62.35 -23.90
CA SER A 439 -1.40 -62.44 -25.04
C SER A 439 -0.67 -63.79 -25.08
N GLN A 440 -0.19 -64.28 -23.93
CA GLN A 440 0.45 -65.60 -23.81
C GLN A 440 -0.49 -66.76 -24.16
N ARG A 441 -1.81 -66.59 -23.98
CA ARG A 441 -2.84 -67.56 -24.35
C ARG A 441 -3.28 -67.46 -25.82
N GLY A 442 -2.66 -66.58 -26.60
CA GLY A 442 -2.94 -66.41 -28.03
C GLY A 442 -4.09 -65.45 -28.35
N VAL A 443 -4.58 -64.67 -27.37
CA VAL A 443 -5.56 -63.60 -27.63
C VAL A 443 -4.82 -62.36 -28.13
N ASP A 444 -5.23 -61.77 -29.26
CA ASP A 444 -4.64 -60.52 -29.74
C ASP A 444 -5.07 -59.33 -28.88
N VAL A 445 -4.16 -58.91 -28.00
CA VAL A 445 -4.27 -57.74 -27.12
C VAL A 445 -3.05 -56.82 -27.24
N SER A 446 -2.31 -56.93 -28.34
CA SER A 446 -1.02 -56.25 -28.56
C SER A 446 -1.12 -54.72 -28.40
N ASN A 447 -2.14 -54.11 -29.00
CA ASN A 447 -2.41 -52.68 -28.92
C ASN A 447 -2.78 -52.22 -27.50
N GLN A 448 -3.64 -52.97 -26.81
CA GLN A 448 -4.06 -52.68 -25.43
C GLN A 448 -2.88 -52.81 -24.48
N LEU A 449 -2.07 -53.86 -24.64
CA LEU A 449 -0.88 -54.09 -23.82
C LEU A 449 0.11 -52.94 -23.96
N SER A 450 0.44 -52.53 -25.19
CA SER A 450 1.34 -51.39 -25.44
C SER A 450 0.81 -50.09 -24.82
N SER A 451 -0.48 -49.80 -25.02
CA SER A 451 -1.14 -48.61 -24.46
C SER A 451 -1.09 -48.60 -22.92
N TYR A 452 -1.39 -49.72 -22.27
CA TYR A 452 -1.37 -49.80 -20.81
C TYR A 452 0.04 -49.77 -20.24
N GLN A 453 1.04 -50.35 -20.91
CA GLN A 453 2.45 -50.23 -20.52
C GLN A 453 2.92 -48.78 -20.57
N GLU A 454 2.51 -48.01 -21.58
CA GLU A 454 2.80 -46.58 -21.67
C GLU A 454 2.14 -45.81 -20.51
N ARG A 455 0.88 -46.11 -20.18
CA ARG A 455 0.17 -45.50 -19.05
C ARG A 455 0.84 -45.81 -17.70
N VAL A 456 1.35 -47.03 -17.51
CA VAL A 456 2.16 -47.38 -16.31
C VAL A 456 3.39 -46.50 -16.23
N LYS A 457 4.11 -46.28 -17.35
CA LYS A 457 5.27 -45.38 -17.38
C LYS A 457 4.89 -43.94 -16.99
N MET A 458 3.80 -43.42 -17.54
CA MET A 458 3.30 -42.07 -17.22
C MET A 458 2.86 -41.93 -15.75
N ALA A 459 2.26 -42.96 -15.17
CA ALA A 459 1.90 -42.99 -13.75
C ALA A 459 3.15 -42.91 -12.84
N HIS A 460 4.22 -43.62 -13.19
CA HIS A 460 5.49 -43.50 -12.46
C HIS A 460 6.11 -42.11 -12.61
N GLN A 461 6.08 -41.53 -13.82
CA GLN A 461 6.56 -40.16 -14.05
C GLN A 461 5.78 -39.13 -13.23
N TYR A 462 4.46 -39.23 -13.18
CA TYR A 462 3.60 -38.38 -12.34
C TYR A 462 3.98 -38.48 -10.85
N VAL A 463 4.15 -39.71 -10.34
CA VAL A 463 4.53 -39.93 -8.94
C VAL A 463 5.92 -39.38 -8.64
N ASN A 464 6.87 -39.56 -9.55
CA ASN A 464 8.21 -39.02 -9.41
C ASN A 464 8.19 -37.48 -9.44
N ALA A 465 7.35 -36.88 -10.27
CA ALA A 465 7.25 -35.43 -10.40
C ALA A 465 6.83 -34.76 -9.07
N TYR A 466 5.70 -35.15 -8.46
CA TYR A 466 5.27 -34.46 -7.24
C TYR A 466 6.16 -34.77 -6.02
N ARG A 467 6.79 -35.96 -5.97
CA ARG A 467 7.69 -36.35 -4.86
C ARG A 467 8.94 -35.48 -4.77
N ARG A 468 9.44 -34.95 -5.89
CA ARG A 468 10.63 -34.07 -5.92
C ARG A 468 10.46 -32.81 -5.06
N TYR A 469 9.24 -32.38 -4.81
CA TYR A 469 8.92 -31.15 -4.07
C TYR A 469 8.42 -31.41 -2.64
N CYS A 470 8.60 -32.64 -2.14
CA CYS A 470 8.07 -33.07 -0.86
C CYS A 470 9.19 -33.59 0.04
N TRP A 471 9.47 -32.88 1.13
CA TRP A 471 10.26 -33.40 2.25
C TRP A 471 9.63 -33.02 3.61
N PRO A 472 9.90 -33.79 4.68
CA PRO A 472 9.42 -33.44 6.02
C PRO A 472 10.06 -32.14 6.53
N VAL A 473 9.26 -31.29 7.16
CA VAL A 473 9.73 -30.07 7.83
C VAL A 473 9.46 -30.23 9.32
N SER A 474 10.51 -30.42 10.12
CA SER A 474 10.45 -30.51 11.59
C SER A 474 10.84 -29.20 12.26
N ASP A 475 11.72 -28.44 11.62
CA ASP A 475 12.32 -27.21 12.12
C ASP A 475 12.77 -26.33 10.95
N ILE A 476 13.27 -25.13 11.27
CA ILE A 476 13.67 -24.11 10.30
C ILE A 476 14.77 -24.56 9.33
N SER A 477 15.63 -25.52 9.70
CA SER A 477 16.75 -25.94 8.87
C SER A 477 16.32 -26.64 7.57
N HIS A 478 15.09 -27.15 7.53
CA HIS A 478 14.50 -27.78 6.35
C HIS A 478 13.77 -26.79 5.43
N LEU A 479 13.69 -25.51 5.81
CA LEU A 479 13.09 -24.46 4.98
C LEU A 479 14.14 -23.82 4.09
N LYS A 480 13.72 -23.44 2.88
CA LYS A 480 14.50 -22.59 1.98
C LYS A 480 13.63 -21.42 1.54
N LEU A 481 14.12 -20.20 1.75
CA LEU A 481 13.50 -18.98 1.27
C LEU A 481 14.28 -18.48 0.06
N ALA A 482 13.59 -18.32 -1.08
CA ALA A 482 14.16 -17.72 -2.28
C ALA A 482 13.45 -16.38 -2.56
N PRO A 483 13.99 -15.26 -2.07
CA PRO A 483 13.52 -13.94 -2.48
C PRO A 483 13.83 -13.72 -3.97
N PHE A 484 12.94 -13.02 -4.67
CA PHE A 484 13.19 -12.58 -6.05
C PHE A 484 12.83 -11.12 -6.29
N HIS A 485 12.12 -10.45 -5.36
CA HIS A 485 11.94 -8.99 -5.39
C HIS A 485 12.18 -8.37 -4.02
N ILE A 486 12.91 -7.26 -4.02
CA ILE A 486 12.92 -6.29 -2.91
C ILE A 486 11.84 -5.28 -3.29
N LEU A 487 10.66 -5.37 -2.68
CA LEU A 487 9.50 -4.58 -3.13
C LEU A 487 9.57 -3.13 -2.64
N ALA A 488 9.81 -2.95 -1.33
CA ALA A 488 9.82 -1.62 -0.74
C ALA A 488 10.71 -1.55 0.51
N THR A 489 11.24 -0.35 0.73
CA THR A 489 11.94 0.11 1.93
C THR A 489 11.44 1.51 2.29
N GLU A 490 11.98 2.13 3.34
CA GLU A 490 11.61 3.51 3.68
C GLU A 490 11.83 4.46 2.49
N GLY A 491 10.80 5.25 2.18
CA GLY A 491 10.84 6.25 1.11
C GLY A 491 10.85 5.72 -0.34
N ALA A 492 10.94 4.40 -0.58
CA ALA A 492 10.99 3.86 -1.94
C ALA A 492 10.25 2.52 -2.12
N ALA A 493 9.40 2.44 -3.16
CA ALA A 493 9.01 1.19 -3.80
C ALA A 493 9.98 0.95 -4.95
N HIS A 494 10.75 -0.14 -4.92
CA HIS A 494 11.87 -0.40 -5.86
C HIS A 494 11.40 -0.94 -7.21
N THR A 495 10.24 -0.48 -7.69
CA THR A 495 9.68 -0.84 -9.00
C THR A 495 10.35 -0.07 -10.15
N ASP A 496 11.24 0.87 -9.82
CA ASP A 496 12.11 1.59 -10.75
C ASP A 496 13.39 0.81 -11.10
N LYS A 497 13.75 -0.20 -10.29
CA LYS A 497 14.93 -1.04 -10.51
C LYS A 497 14.62 -2.16 -11.51
N ASP A 498 15.62 -2.57 -12.28
CA ASP A 498 15.47 -3.72 -13.18
C ASP A 498 15.57 -5.06 -12.42
N HIS A 499 15.14 -6.14 -13.07
CA HIS A 499 15.16 -7.47 -12.46
C HIS A 499 16.57 -7.98 -12.17
N LEU A 500 17.59 -7.56 -12.93
CA LEU A 500 18.97 -7.93 -12.67
C LEU A 500 19.46 -7.34 -11.34
N TRP A 501 19.17 -6.06 -11.09
CA TRP A 501 19.46 -5.40 -9.83
C TRP A 501 18.83 -6.14 -8.65
N HIS A 502 17.57 -6.59 -8.77
CA HIS A 502 16.93 -7.38 -7.72
C HIS A 502 17.68 -8.68 -7.44
N MET A 503 18.05 -9.44 -8.48
CA MET A 503 18.82 -10.68 -8.32
C MET A 503 20.17 -10.43 -7.64
N GLU A 504 20.89 -9.39 -8.06
CA GLU A 504 22.20 -9.06 -7.52
C GLU A 504 22.15 -8.60 -6.05
N GLN A 505 21.20 -7.73 -5.68
CA GLN A 505 21.08 -7.28 -4.28
C GLN A 505 20.61 -8.41 -3.37
N ILE A 506 19.65 -9.22 -3.83
CA ILE A 506 19.16 -10.38 -3.07
C ILE A 506 20.28 -11.40 -2.87
N ALA A 507 21.09 -11.68 -3.90
CA ALA A 507 22.21 -12.62 -3.78
C ALA A 507 23.18 -12.22 -2.66
N LYS A 508 23.43 -10.92 -2.45
CA LYS A 508 24.27 -10.42 -1.34
C LYS A 508 23.66 -10.74 0.03
N ILE A 509 22.34 -10.61 0.18
CA ILE A 509 21.63 -10.96 1.42
C ILE A 509 21.70 -12.48 1.63
N CYS A 510 21.49 -13.26 0.57
CA CYS A 510 21.52 -14.73 0.64
C CYS A 510 22.88 -15.28 1.09
N GLN A 511 23.98 -14.60 0.77
CA GLN A 511 25.33 -14.99 1.21
C GLN A 511 25.50 -14.96 2.73
N SER A 512 24.73 -14.13 3.45
CA SER A 512 24.82 -14.03 4.91
C SER A 512 24.19 -15.23 5.63
N ASP A 513 23.31 -16.00 4.97
CA ASP A 513 22.75 -17.24 5.51
C ASP A 513 22.35 -18.23 4.41
N PRO A 514 23.33 -18.93 3.80
CA PRO A 514 23.08 -19.89 2.71
C PRO A 514 22.28 -21.13 3.16
N ASN A 515 22.14 -21.32 4.47
CA ASN A 515 21.40 -22.45 5.02
C ASN A 515 19.89 -22.21 4.97
N LEU A 516 19.42 -20.96 5.12
CA LEU A 516 18.00 -20.61 4.96
C LEU A 516 17.72 -19.96 3.61
N LEU A 517 18.59 -19.05 3.17
CA LEU A 517 18.39 -18.22 2.00
C LEU A 517 18.99 -18.87 0.75
N LEU A 518 18.23 -18.84 -0.33
CA LEU A 518 18.64 -19.36 -1.63
C LEU A 518 18.62 -18.23 -2.65
N ALA A 519 19.78 -17.91 -3.21
CA ALA A 519 19.86 -17.02 -4.35
C ALA A 519 19.25 -17.71 -5.58
N THR A 520 18.35 -17.02 -6.27
CA THR A 520 17.66 -17.56 -7.44
C THR A 520 18.63 -17.70 -8.62
N ASN A 521 18.67 -18.87 -9.24
CA ASN A 521 19.39 -19.06 -10.50
C ASN A 521 18.67 -18.29 -11.62
N TYR A 522 19.40 -17.52 -12.41
CA TYR A 522 18.83 -16.72 -13.48
C TYR A 522 19.76 -16.63 -14.70
N LYS A 523 19.18 -16.26 -15.84
CA LYS A 523 19.91 -16.02 -17.09
C LYS A 523 19.29 -14.85 -17.86
N VAL A 524 20.13 -13.91 -18.29
CA VAL A 524 19.72 -12.82 -19.19
C VAL A 524 19.76 -13.32 -20.63
N ILE A 525 18.70 -13.07 -21.39
CA ILE A 525 18.52 -13.50 -22.77
C ILE A 525 18.29 -12.28 -23.66
N ASP A 526 19.12 -12.14 -24.69
CA ASP A 526 18.96 -11.17 -25.76
C ASP A 526 18.01 -11.77 -26.82
N LEU A 527 16.83 -11.16 -26.97
CA LEU A 527 15.80 -11.57 -27.91
C LEU A 527 16.09 -11.14 -29.35
N THR A 528 17.14 -10.36 -29.59
CA THR A 528 17.62 -10.00 -30.94
C THR A 528 18.67 -11.00 -31.47
N ASP A 529 19.29 -11.78 -30.59
CA ASP A 529 20.25 -12.82 -30.94
C ASP A 529 19.64 -14.23 -30.86
N ALA A 530 19.67 -14.95 -31.98
CA ALA A 530 19.18 -16.33 -32.06
C ALA A 530 20.02 -17.30 -31.21
N ASN A 531 21.32 -17.05 -31.03
CA ASN A 531 22.18 -17.90 -30.19
C ASN A 531 21.84 -17.72 -28.71
N SER A 532 21.66 -16.48 -28.25
CA SER A 532 21.21 -16.18 -26.89
C SER A 532 19.84 -16.82 -26.58
N GLN A 533 18.88 -16.77 -27.51
CA GLN A 533 17.61 -17.48 -27.34
C GLN A 533 17.78 -19.01 -27.24
N ALA A 534 18.64 -19.60 -28.08
CA ALA A 534 18.94 -21.03 -28.01
C ALA A 534 19.62 -21.41 -26.69
N ASP A 535 20.50 -20.56 -26.17
CA ASP A 535 21.11 -20.71 -24.84
C ASP A 535 20.06 -20.68 -23.72
N GLY A 536 19.05 -19.80 -23.83
CA GLY A 536 17.93 -19.74 -22.89
C GLY A 536 17.08 -21.01 -22.91
N VAL A 537 16.83 -21.57 -24.09
CA VAL A 537 16.13 -22.87 -24.24
C VAL A 537 16.94 -23.99 -23.56
N ARG A 538 18.24 -24.10 -23.86
CA ARG A 538 19.10 -25.13 -23.26
C ARG A 538 19.15 -25.04 -21.74
N TRP A 539 19.30 -23.83 -21.19
CA TRP A 539 19.29 -23.61 -19.75
C TRP A 539 17.97 -24.07 -19.10
N TRP A 540 16.83 -23.77 -19.73
CA TRP A 540 15.53 -24.25 -19.26
C TRP A 540 15.37 -25.77 -19.35
N GLU A 541 15.88 -26.40 -20.41
CA GLU A 541 15.88 -27.86 -20.55
C GLU A 541 16.73 -28.52 -19.47
N GLU A 542 17.94 -28.02 -19.21
CA GLU A 542 18.83 -28.50 -18.14
C GLU A 542 18.15 -28.39 -16.77
N LEU A 543 17.56 -27.23 -16.46
CA LEU A 543 16.85 -26.97 -15.21
C LEU A 543 15.67 -27.93 -15.01
N THR A 544 14.82 -28.09 -16.04
CA THR A 544 13.61 -28.93 -15.95
C THR A 544 13.93 -30.42 -15.96
N ASN A 545 14.99 -30.85 -16.66
CA ASN A 545 15.48 -32.23 -16.64
C ASN A 545 16.07 -32.59 -15.27
N ALA A 546 16.76 -31.65 -14.61
CA ALA A 546 17.22 -31.79 -13.22
C ALA A 546 16.08 -31.84 -12.19
N GLY A 547 14.86 -31.43 -12.60
CA GLY A 547 13.65 -31.52 -11.81
C GLY A 547 13.11 -30.20 -11.25
N GLY A 548 13.66 -29.06 -11.69
CA GLY A 548 13.02 -27.77 -11.49
C GLY A 548 11.63 -27.72 -12.12
N GLU A 549 10.73 -26.89 -11.55
CA GLU A 549 9.39 -26.73 -12.11
C GLU A 549 9.43 -26.10 -13.51
N GLY A 550 10.36 -25.18 -13.75
CA GLY A 550 10.47 -24.41 -14.98
C GLY A 550 11.10 -23.04 -14.71
N MET A 551 10.70 -22.04 -15.48
CA MET A 551 11.19 -20.68 -15.31
C MET A 551 10.06 -19.65 -15.32
N VAL A 552 10.36 -18.47 -14.79
CA VAL A 552 9.59 -17.26 -14.95
C VAL A 552 10.39 -16.30 -15.83
N VAL A 553 9.82 -15.90 -16.97
CA VAL A 553 10.44 -14.95 -17.89
C VAL A 553 9.86 -13.57 -17.62
N LYS A 554 10.73 -12.61 -17.33
CA LYS A 554 10.39 -11.22 -17.02
C LYS A 554 11.09 -10.28 -18.02
N PRO A 555 10.50 -9.14 -18.39
CA PRO A 555 11.25 -8.08 -19.07
C PRO A 555 12.47 -7.66 -18.24
N MET A 556 13.45 -6.96 -18.80
CA MET A 556 14.55 -6.42 -17.98
C MET A 556 14.03 -5.39 -16.97
N GLN A 557 13.31 -4.37 -17.45
CA GLN A 557 12.68 -3.37 -16.59
C GLN A 557 11.48 -3.96 -15.84
N PHE A 558 11.32 -3.65 -14.56
CA PHE A 558 10.23 -4.16 -13.73
C PHE A 558 8.83 -3.74 -14.23
N ILE A 559 8.73 -2.53 -14.79
CA ILE A 559 7.50 -2.00 -15.39
C ILE A 559 7.81 -1.59 -16.84
N VAL A 560 7.12 -2.22 -17.79
CA VAL A 560 7.15 -1.81 -19.19
C VAL A 560 5.74 -1.35 -19.59
N LYS A 561 5.62 -0.08 -20.00
CA LYS A 561 4.36 0.50 -20.49
C LYS A 561 4.29 0.36 -22.01
N GLU A 562 3.14 -0.10 -22.50
CA GLU A 562 2.80 -0.16 -23.92
C GLU A 562 1.53 0.69 -24.14
N ASN A 563 1.70 1.90 -24.68
CA ASN A 563 0.63 2.88 -24.84
C ASN A 563 -0.09 3.21 -23.51
N ARG A 564 -1.36 2.80 -23.37
CA ARG A 564 -2.19 3.00 -22.17
C ARG A 564 -2.27 1.75 -21.28
N ASP A 565 -1.53 0.70 -21.61
CA ASP A 565 -1.49 -0.55 -20.84
C ASP A 565 -0.05 -0.90 -20.44
N ILE A 566 0.09 -1.98 -19.68
CA ILE A 566 1.38 -2.55 -19.30
C ILE A 566 1.60 -3.88 -20.03
N VAL A 567 2.86 -4.20 -20.29
CA VAL A 567 3.25 -5.54 -20.71
C VAL A 567 3.14 -6.50 -19.52
N GLN A 568 2.98 -7.82 -19.76
CA GLN A 568 2.98 -8.78 -18.66
C GLN A 568 4.27 -8.64 -17.84
N PRO A 569 4.18 -8.47 -16.50
CA PRO A 569 5.36 -8.33 -15.65
C PRO A 569 6.16 -9.63 -15.52
N ALA A 570 5.49 -10.77 -15.76
CA ALA A 570 6.09 -12.08 -15.70
C ALA A 570 5.23 -13.09 -16.47
N ILE A 571 5.88 -14.05 -17.13
CA ILE A 571 5.23 -15.18 -17.79
C ILE A 571 5.90 -16.47 -17.32
N LYS A 572 5.10 -17.43 -16.82
CA LYS A 572 5.62 -18.75 -16.45
C LYS A 572 5.76 -19.66 -17.67
N CYS A 573 6.85 -20.41 -17.72
CA CYS A 573 7.10 -21.48 -18.69
C CYS A 573 7.52 -22.74 -17.95
N ARG A 574 6.59 -23.68 -17.78
CA ARG A 574 6.77 -24.86 -16.92
C ARG A 574 7.26 -26.08 -17.68
N GLY A 575 8.10 -26.87 -17.04
CA GLY A 575 8.68 -28.09 -17.56
C GLY A 575 7.64 -29.17 -17.85
N ARG A 576 7.95 -30.01 -18.84
CA ARG A 576 7.07 -31.10 -19.30
C ARG A 576 6.71 -32.07 -18.17
N GLU A 577 7.67 -32.47 -17.35
CA GLU A 577 7.39 -33.44 -16.29
C GLU A 577 6.59 -32.80 -15.13
N TYR A 578 6.84 -31.52 -14.83
CA TYR A 578 6.05 -30.77 -13.85
C TYR A 578 4.57 -30.68 -14.24
N LEU A 579 4.27 -30.40 -15.51
CA LEU A 579 2.90 -30.24 -16.00
C LEU A 579 2.03 -31.50 -15.83
N ARG A 580 2.61 -32.69 -15.57
CA ARG A 580 1.84 -33.89 -15.18
C ARG A 580 1.06 -33.68 -13.89
N ILE A 581 1.61 -32.90 -12.96
CA ILE A 581 0.98 -32.57 -11.68
C ILE A 581 -0.28 -31.73 -11.93
N ILE A 582 -0.24 -30.83 -12.92
CA ILE A 582 -1.30 -29.85 -13.19
C ILE A 582 -2.37 -30.38 -14.16
N TYR A 583 -1.94 -31.01 -15.26
CA TYR A 583 -2.81 -31.45 -16.35
C TYR A 583 -3.16 -32.95 -16.28
N GLY A 584 -2.59 -33.67 -15.32
CA GLY A 584 -2.80 -35.10 -15.10
C GLY A 584 -1.73 -35.98 -15.75
N LEU A 585 -1.63 -37.23 -15.29
CA LEU A 585 -0.53 -38.13 -15.66
C LEU A 585 -0.44 -38.42 -17.16
N GLU A 586 -1.59 -38.49 -17.87
CA GLU A 586 -1.68 -38.82 -19.30
C GLU A 586 -1.65 -37.59 -20.22
N TYR A 587 -1.45 -36.37 -19.70
CA TYR A 587 -1.61 -35.16 -20.50
C TYR A 587 -0.69 -35.10 -21.73
N SER A 588 0.46 -35.77 -21.66
CA SER A 588 1.49 -35.76 -22.70
C SER A 588 1.18 -36.70 -23.89
N LYS A 589 0.09 -37.47 -23.85
CA LYS A 589 -0.37 -38.24 -25.02
C LYS A 589 -0.77 -37.29 -26.14
N ALA A 590 -0.49 -37.64 -27.39
CA ALA A 590 -0.73 -36.78 -28.55
C ALA A 590 -2.18 -36.27 -28.63
N GLU A 591 -3.17 -37.15 -28.43
CA GLU A 591 -4.61 -36.83 -28.41
C GLU A 591 -5.01 -35.89 -27.25
N ASN A 592 -4.35 -36.00 -26.09
CA ASN A 592 -4.61 -35.15 -24.93
C ASN A 592 -3.97 -33.78 -25.14
N LEU A 593 -2.71 -33.76 -25.60
CA LEU A 593 -1.96 -32.55 -25.86
C LEU A 593 -2.64 -31.70 -26.94
N ALA A 594 -3.13 -32.32 -28.02
CA ALA A 594 -3.89 -31.63 -29.06
C ALA A 594 -5.14 -30.93 -28.52
N ARG A 595 -5.91 -31.59 -27.64
CA ARG A 595 -7.07 -30.98 -26.98
C ARG A 595 -6.69 -29.84 -26.04
N LEU A 596 -5.60 -30.00 -25.28
CA LEU A 596 -5.14 -29.01 -24.30
C LEU A 596 -4.51 -27.76 -24.94
N ARG A 597 -4.08 -27.83 -26.21
CA ARG A 597 -3.58 -26.67 -26.96
C ARG A 597 -4.64 -25.58 -27.16
N HIS A 598 -5.92 -25.95 -27.13
CA HIS A 598 -7.04 -25.01 -27.18
C HIS A 598 -7.36 -24.47 -25.77
N ARG A 599 -6.57 -23.50 -25.28
CA ARG A 599 -6.82 -22.82 -23.99
C ARG A 599 -6.83 -21.30 -24.13
N GLY A 600 -7.75 -20.63 -23.44
CA GLY A 600 -7.86 -19.17 -23.44
C GLY A 600 -6.96 -18.53 -22.39
N LEU A 601 -6.10 -17.59 -22.79
CA LEU A 601 -5.17 -16.88 -21.88
C LEU A 601 -5.59 -15.44 -21.57
N SER A 602 -6.55 -14.88 -22.32
CA SER A 602 -6.93 -13.46 -22.25
C SER A 602 -7.36 -13.03 -20.85
N LEU A 603 -8.23 -13.81 -20.19
CA LEU A 603 -8.72 -13.51 -18.85
C LEU A 603 -7.57 -13.54 -17.82
N LYS A 604 -6.73 -14.59 -17.84
CA LYS A 604 -5.61 -14.73 -16.90
C LYS A 604 -4.56 -13.62 -17.09
N ARG A 605 -4.26 -13.24 -18.33
CA ARG A 605 -3.37 -12.10 -18.65
C ARG A 605 -3.96 -10.78 -18.14
N SER A 606 -5.26 -10.56 -18.31
CA SER A 606 -5.94 -9.36 -17.82
C SER A 606 -5.95 -9.27 -16.29
N LEU A 607 -6.22 -10.39 -15.60
CA LEU A 607 -6.13 -10.49 -14.14
C LEU A 607 -4.72 -10.15 -13.65
N ALA A 608 -3.69 -10.79 -14.21
CA ALA A 608 -2.29 -10.55 -13.84
C ALA A 608 -1.91 -9.06 -13.93
N MET A 609 -2.30 -8.36 -15.00
CA MET A 609 -2.00 -6.93 -15.16
C MET A 609 -2.79 -6.04 -14.20
N ARG A 610 -4.08 -6.34 -13.97
CA ARG A 610 -4.91 -5.58 -13.01
C ARG A 610 -4.38 -5.74 -11.58
N GLU A 611 -4.11 -6.96 -11.17
CA GLU A 611 -3.58 -7.27 -9.84
C GLU A 611 -2.19 -6.69 -9.64
N PHE A 612 -1.31 -6.76 -10.66
CA PHE A 612 0.02 -6.16 -10.59
C PHE A 612 -0.07 -4.64 -10.41
N ALA A 613 -0.94 -3.97 -11.17
CA ALA A 613 -1.15 -2.54 -11.03
C ALA A 613 -1.66 -2.15 -9.63
N LEU A 614 -2.56 -2.94 -9.04
CA LEU A 614 -3.01 -2.74 -7.66
C LEU A 614 -1.89 -2.99 -6.65
N GLY A 615 -1.07 -4.02 -6.85
CA GLY A 615 0.04 -4.35 -5.95
C GLY A 615 1.10 -3.24 -5.90
N VAL A 616 1.47 -2.71 -7.06
CA VAL A 616 2.40 -1.57 -7.17
C VAL A 616 1.80 -0.32 -6.52
N GLU A 617 0.53 0.00 -6.80
CA GLU A 617 -0.14 1.15 -6.20
C GLU A 617 -0.24 1.05 -4.67
N ALA A 618 -0.47 -0.15 -4.13
CA ALA A 618 -0.51 -0.37 -2.68
C ALA A 618 0.84 -0.04 -2.02
N LEU A 619 1.95 -0.49 -2.64
CA LEU A 619 3.31 -0.20 -2.18
C LEU A 619 3.63 1.29 -2.28
N GLU A 620 3.33 1.94 -3.41
CA GLU A 620 3.57 3.37 -3.61
C GLU A 620 2.82 4.21 -2.58
N ARG A 621 1.54 3.89 -2.32
CA ARG A 621 0.73 4.57 -1.30
C ARG A 621 1.26 4.36 0.09
N PHE A 622 1.69 3.14 0.42
CA PHE A 622 2.28 2.84 1.72
C PHE A 622 3.54 3.65 1.94
N VAL A 623 4.45 3.65 0.96
CA VAL A 623 5.71 4.40 1.00
C VAL A 623 5.47 5.91 1.09
N ALA A 624 4.41 6.43 0.46
CA ALA A 624 4.01 7.83 0.53
C ALA A 624 3.24 8.23 1.81
N HIS A 625 3.16 7.35 2.81
CA HIS A 625 2.43 7.54 4.07
C HIS A 625 0.92 7.86 3.88
N ALA A 626 0.31 7.27 2.84
CA ALA A 626 -1.14 7.35 2.69
C ALA A 626 -1.85 6.60 3.84
N PRO A 627 -3.08 6.99 4.20
CA PRO A 627 -3.89 6.27 5.19
C PRO A 627 -4.06 4.80 4.85
N LEU A 628 -4.11 3.91 5.85
CA LEU A 628 -4.15 2.46 5.62
C LEU A 628 -5.31 2.02 4.72
N ARG A 629 -6.48 2.64 4.85
CA ARG A 629 -7.64 2.42 3.95
C ARG A 629 -7.33 2.58 2.46
N ARG A 630 -6.43 3.50 2.08
CA ARG A 630 -6.01 3.74 0.68
C ARG A 630 -5.06 2.66 0.18
N ILE A 631 -4.32 2.02 1.06
CA ILE A 631 -3.49 0.86 0.73
C ILE A 631 -4.39 -0.38 0.63
N HIS A 632 -5.30 -0.52 1.59
CA HIS A 632 -6.23 -1.64 1.66
C HIS A 632 -7.23 -1.67 0.52
N GLU A 633 -7.71 -0.55 -0.03
CA GLU A 633 -8.55 -0.60 -1.24
C GLU A 633 -7.85 -1.40 -2.36
N CYS A 634 -6.54 -1.21 -2.54
CA CYS A 634 -5.75 -1.93 -3.54
C CYS A 634 -5.57 -3.41 -3.17
N VAL A 635 -5.18 -3.70 -1.93
CA VAL A 635 -4.96 -5.06 -1.43
C VAL A 635 -6.24 -5.91 -1.46
N PHE A 636 -7.37 -5.34 -1.01
CA PHE A 636 -8.68 -5.96 -1.13
C PHE A 636 -9.10 -6.14 -2.60
N GLY A 637 -8.77 -5.17 -3.46
CA GLY A 637 -8.98 -5.30 -4.89
C GLY A 637 -8.31 -6.54 -5.48
N ILE A 638 -7.06 -6.84 -5.09
CA ILE A 638 -6.34 -8.04 -5.55
C ILE A 638 -7.05 -9.31 -5.08
N LEU A 639 -7.41 -9.36 -3.79
CA LEU A 639 -8.10 -10.52 -3.22
C LEU A 639 -9.47 -10.75 -3.86
N ALA A 640 -10.17 -9.66 -4.22
CA ALA A 640 -11.43 -9.71 -4.93
C ALA A 640 -11.25 -10.24 -6.36
N LEU A 641 -10.24 -9.76 -7.10
CA LEU A 641 -9.93 -10.23 -8.44
C LEU A 641 -9.55 -11.72 -8.48
N GLU A 642 -8.86 -12.21 -7.46
CA GLU A 642 -8.50 -13.64 -7.32
C GLU A 642 -9.71 -14.56 -7.09
N SER A 643 -10.88 -14.01 -6.74
CA SER A 643 -12.15 -14.76 -6.71
C SER A 643 -12.84 -14.85 -8.07
N GLU A 644 -12.36 -14.15 -9.12
CA GLU A 644 -12.87 -14.30 -10.48
C GLU A 644 -12.57 -15.72 -11.00
N PRO A 645 -13.57 -16.47 -11.49
CA PRO A 645 -13.36 -17.84 -11.94
C PRO A 645 -12.46 -17.88 -13.19
N VAL A 646 -11.31 -18.53 -13.06
CA VAL A 646 -10.35 -18.75 -14.14
C VAL A 646 -9.88 -20.20 -14.12
N ASP A 647 -9.41 -20.71 -15.27
CA ASP A 647 -8.86 -22.06 -15.35
C ASP A 647 -7.68 -22.22 -14.36
N PRO A 648 -7.80 -23.09 -13.34
CA PRO A 648 -6.81 -23.22 -12.26
C PRO A 648 -5.49 -23.85 -12.74
N ARG A 649 -5.45 -24.38 -13.97
CA ARG A 649 -4.26 -24.98 -14.56
C ARG A 649 -3.27 -23.93 -15.10
N LEU A 650 -3.71 -22.68 -15.25
CA LEU A 650 -2.95 -21.58 -15.86
C LEU A 650 -1.95 -20.92 -14.92
#